data_AF-A0A816MNH6-F1
#
_entry.id   AF-A0A816MNH6-F1
#
_cell.length_a   1.000
_cell.length_b   1.000
_cell.length_c   1.000
_cell.angle_alpha   90.00
_cell.angle_beta   90.00
_cell.angle_gamma   90.00
#
_symmetry.space_group_name_H-M   'P 1'
#
loop_
_entity.id
_entity.type
_entity.pdbx_description
1 polymer ?
#
loop_
_entity_poly.entity_id
_entity_poly.type
_entity_poly.pdbx_seq_one_letter_code
_entity_poly.pdbx_strand_id
1 'polypeptide(L)'
;MGYMCDFCGEQRSMVHCRSDAACLCLSCDRNVHSANALSKRHSRTLICERCNAQPASVRCTDERVSLCQNCDWLGHNGATNSHHKKQTINCYSGCPSSEELASIWSFCLDLDLDFSKGGQSACEQGMGLMTIDEGTGEKRSGGHDANVDQPGTSSAAQEKSTLAKGLGVSEDDFCGNLIMDEMDLAFEKYDELFGTAYNSSKDLFEHGGIESLFEKHEGKTMQQPAESNAASGDSFMTCRTEPIICFTSQPAHSNISFSGATGEGNNAGDFQDCGVSSMQQLSKETPLWCPPTAQEISATTRNNAVIRYKEKKKARNDPFDLSAISREILSNLTMVPLLTLYRIKSFNSMPFCRFRMAHTADSVNPREVCIVGVARTPMGGFLGSLSSLPATKLGSVAIAAALKRANVDPSLVQEVVFGNVLSANLGQAPARQAALGAGIPNSVICTTVNKVCASGMKAVMIAAQSIQLGINDVVVAGGMESMSNTPKYLAEARKGSRFGNDSLVDGMLKDGLWDVYNDCGMGSCAELCAEKFQITREQQDDYAVQSFERGIAAQEAGAFTWEIVPVEVSGGRGRPSTIVDKDEGLGKFDAAKLRKLRPSFKDNGGTVTAGNASSISDGAAALVLVSGEKALQLGLKVLAKVKGYGDAAQEPEFFTTAPALAIPKAIADAGLESSQVDYYEINEAFAVVALANQKLLGITREKVNVNGGAVSLGHPLGCSGARILITLLGILKNRNGKYGVGGVCNGGGGASALVLELV
;
A
#
# COMPACT_ATOMS: atom_id res chain seq x y z
N MET A 1 1.78 -40.74 -19.44
CA MET A 1 1.64 -40.49 -17.99
C MET A 1 0.69 -39.31 -17.83
N GLY A 2 -0.20 -39.31 -16.83
CA GLY A 2 -1.05 -38.15 -16.54
C GLY A 2 -0.33 -37.13 -15.65
N TYR A 3 -0.89 -35.92 -15.49
CA TYR A 3 -0.41 -34.98 -14.47
C TYR A 3 -0.56 -35.59 -13.06
N MET A 4 0.44 -35.32 -12.21
CA MET A 4 0.39 -35.59 -10.78
C MET A 4 -0.24 -34.40 -10.06
N CYS A 5 -0.85 -34.67 -8.90
CA CYS A 5 -1.48 -33.68 -8.05
C CYS A 5 -0.46 -32.64 -7.58
N ASP A 6 -0.69 -31.36 -7.90
CA ASP A 6 0.22 -30.26 -7.56
C ASP A 6 0.38 -30.07 -6.04
N PHE A 7 -0.56 -30.58 -5.23
CA PHE A 7 -0.52 -30.49 -3.77
C PHE A 7 0.23 -31.63 -3.09
N CYS A 8 0.03 -32.89 -3.49
CA CYS A 8 0.68 -34.05 -2.84
C CYS A 8 1.82 -34.67 -3.65
N GLY A 9 1.87 -34.50 -4.97
CA GLY A 9 2.84 -35.15 -5.87
C GLY A 9 2.69 -36.67 -6.02
N GLU A 10 1.82 -37.32 -5.24
CA GLU A 10 1.75 -38.78 -5.09
C GLU A 10 0.59 -39.44 -5.87
N GLN A 11 -0.46 -38.69 -6.22
CA GLN A 11 -1.66 -39.21 -6.92
C GLN A 11 -1.91 -38.48 -8.25
N ARG A 12 -2.58 -39.14 -9.21
CA ARG A 12 -3.01 -38.54 -10.49
C ARG A 12 -4.03 -37.42 -10.24
N SER A 13 -3.88 -36.30 -10.94
CA SER A 13 -4.84 -35.20 -10.91
C SER A 13 -6.11 -35.55 -11.66
N MET A 14 -7.26 -35.19 -11.09
CA MET A 14 -8.59 -35.37 -11.71
C MET A 14 -9.45 -34.09 -11.69
N VAL A 15 -9.17 -33.15 -10.78
CA VAL A 15 -9.88 -31.87 -10.63
C VAL A 15 -8.94 -30.72 -10.97
N HIS A 16 -9.43 -29.73 -11.71
CA HIS A 16 -8.73 -28.47 -11.97
C HIS A 16 -9.45 -27.33 -11.22
N CYS A 17 -8.76 -26.71 -10.26
CA CYS A 17 -9.22 -25.47 -9.63
C CYS A 17 -8.88 -24.27 -10.53
N ARG A 18 -9.90 -23.50 -10.94
CA ARG A 18 -9.70 -22.28 -11.74
C ARG A 18 -9.12 -21.13 -10.92
N SER A 19 -9.46 -21.03 -9.64
CA SER A 19 -9.01 -19.95 -8.75
C SER A 19 -7.53 -20.06 -8.40
N ASP A 20 -7.06 -21.29 -8.11
CA ASP A 20 -5.66 -21.56 -7.74
C ASP A 20 -4.78 -21.98 -8.94
N ALA A 21 -5.37 -22.11 -10.14
CA ALA A 21 -4.74 -22.67 -11.34
C ALA A 21 -4.06 -24.03 -11.13
N ALA A 22 -4.61 -24.86 -10.23
CA ALA A 22 -3.98 -26.09 -9.72
C ALA A 22 -4.75 -27.36 -10.10
N CYS A 23 -4.00 -28.40 -10.45
CA CYS A 23 -4.48 -29.75 -10.76
C CYS A 23 -4.37 -30.65 -9.51
N LEU A 24 -5.52 -31.12 -8.99
CA LEU A 24 -5.62 -31.86 -7.74
C LEU A 24 -6.20 -33.26 -7.95
N CYS A 25 -5.79 -34.23 -7.11
CA CYS A 25 -6.55 -35.45 -6.88
C CYS A 25 -7.73 -35.19 -5.92
N LEU A 26 -8.73 -36.08 -5.88
CA LEU A 26 -9.97 -35.87 -5.09
C LEU A 26 -9.73 -35.67 -3.58
N SER A 27 -8.72 -36.34 -3.01
CA SER A 27 -8.36 -36.20 -1.60
C SER A 27 -7.81 -34.80 -1.29
N CYS A 28 -6.94 -34.27 -2.16
CA CYS A 28 -6.44 -32.91 -2.07
C CYS A 28 -7.50 -31.85 -2.41
N ASP A 29 -8.35 -32.11 -3.41
CA ASP A 29 -9.50 -31.24 -3.72
C ASP A 29 -10.39 -31.02 -2.50
N ARG A 30 -10.78 -32.11 -1.82
CA ARG A 30 -11.57 -32.04 -0.59
C ARG A 30 -10.85 -31.24 0.50
N ASN A 31 -9.58 -31.53 0.77
CA ASN A 31 -8.82 -30.89 1.84
C ASN A 31 -8.57 -29.39 1.59
N VAL A 32 -8.26 -28.99 0.36
CA VAL A 32 -8.02 -27.58 -0.01
C VAL A 32 -9.33 -26.80 0.06
N HIS A 33 -10.39 -27.31 -0.55
CA HIS A 33 -11.66 -26.59 -0.67
C HIS A 33 -12.60 -26.75 0.52
N SER A 34 -12.26 -27.58 1.52
CA SER A 34 -12.90 -27.54 2.85
C SER A 34 -12.17 -26.62 3.85
N ALA A 35 -10.94 -26.17 3.56
CA ALA A 35 -10.06 -25.53 4.54
C ALA A 35 -10.59 -24.19 5.10
N ASN A 36 -11.31 -23.39 4.30
CA ASN A 36 -11.89 -22.11 4.75
C ASN A 36 -13.07 -21.67 3.85
N ALA A 37 -13.73 -20.58 4.24
CA ALA A 37 -14.92 -20.06 3.53
C ALA A 37 -14.62 -19.43 2.16
N LEU A 38 -13.37 -19.08 1.86
CA LEU A 38 -12.95 -18.58 0.55
C LEU A 38 -12.67 -19.74 -0.41
N SER A 39 -11.90 -20.75 0.02
CA SER A 39 -11.61 -21.92 -0.82
C SER A 39 -12.87 -22.74 -1.16
N LYS A 40 -13.87 -22.76 -0.27
CA LYS A 40 -15.22 -23.29 -0.59
C LYS A 40 -15.88 -22.62 -1.81
N ARG A 41 -15.52 -21.38 -2.17
CA ARG A 41 -16.08 -20.65 -3.32
C ARG A 41 -15.29 -20.86 -4.62
N HIS A 42 -14.20 -21.63 -4.61
CA HIS A 42 -13.37 -21.82 -5.80
C HIS A 42 -14.09 -22.64 -6.87
N SER A 43 -14.02 -22.16 -8.12
CA SER A 43 -14.67 -22.78 -9.27
C SER A 43 -13.80 -23.91 -9.82
N ARG A 44 -14.37 -25.12 -9.91
CA ARG A 44 -13.66 -26.35 -10.27
C ARG A 44 -14.35 -27.11 -11.40
N THR A 45 -13.58 -27.90 -12.13
CA THR A 45 -14.07 -28.85 -13.14
C THR A 45 -13.13 -30.05 -13.23
N LEU A 46 -13.51 -31.07 -14.00
CA LEU A 46 -12.64 -32.18 -14.38
C LEU A 46 -11.40 -31.75 -15.15
N ILE A 47 -10.36 -32.58 -15.12
CA ILE A 47 -9.27 -32.55 -16.09
C ILE A 47 -9.63 -33.45 -17.28
N CYS A 48 -9.31 -33.00 -18.49
CA CYS A 48 -9.46 -33.76 -19.73
C CYS A 48 -8.68 -35.07 -19.67
N GLU A 49 -9.36 -36.21 -19.75
CA GLU A 49 -8.77 -37.54 -19.56
C GLU A 49 -7.85 -37.96 -20.71
N ARG A 50 -8.01 -37.33 -21.89
CA ARG A 50 -7.23 -37.59 -23.10
C ARG A 50 -5.87 -36.89 -23.10
N CYS A 51 -5.81 -35.60 -22.75
CA CYS A 51 -4.53 -34.85 -22.66
C CYS A 51 -3.94 -34.80 -21.24
N ASN A 52 -4.74 -35.08 -20.21
CA ASN A 52 -4.37 -35.06 -18.79
C ASN A 52 -3.79 -33.73 -18.27
N ALA A 53 -4.07 -32.61 -18.95
CA ALA A 53 -3.41 -31.32 -18.67
C ALA A 53 -4.31 -30.07 -18.83
N GLN A 54 -5.56 -30.21 -19.27
CA GLN A 54 -6.46 -29.08 -19.56
C GLN A 54 -7.83 -29.29 -18.91
N PRO A 55 -8.54 -28.22 -18.50
CA PRO A 55 -9.90 -28.31 -17.98
C PRO A 55 -10.85 -28.99 -18.97
N ALA A 56 -11.63 -29.96 -18.51
CA ALA A 56 -12.67 -30.57 -19.30
C ALA A 56 -13.89 -29.62 -19.40
N SER A 57 -14.54 -29.64 -20.56
CA SER A 57 -15.70 -28.83 -20.93
C SER A 57 -16.85 -29.66 -21.49
N VAL A 58 -16.57 -30.86 -21.99
CA VAL A 58 -17.55 -31.77 -22.61
C VAL A 58 -17.27 -33.19 -22.15
N ARG A 59 -18.33 -33.97 -21.88
CA ARG A 59 -18.29 -35.42 -21.70
C ARG A 59 -18.90 -36.08 -22.93
N CYS A 60 -18.18 -37.01 -23.55
CA CYS A 60 -18.75 -37.92 -24.54
C CYS A 60 -19.45 -39.06 -23.79
N THR A 61 -20.74 -39.29 -24.02
CA THR A 61 -21.45 -40.38 -23.31
C THR A 61 -21.06 -41.76 -23.81
N ASP A 62 -20.64 -41.86 -25.07
CA ASP A 62 -20.46 -43.14 -25.76
C ASP A 62 -19.05 -43.69 -25.54
N GLU A 63 -18.02 -42.84 -25.64
CA GLU A 63 -16.65 -43.15 -25.19
C GLU A 63 -16.50 -43.06 -23.65
N ARG A 64 -17.50 -42.50 -22.95
CA ARG A 64 -17.52 -42.25 -21.49
C ARG A 64 -16.38 -41.37 -20.95
N VAL A 65 -15.66 -40.67 -21.82
CA VAL A 65 -14.53 -39.78 -21.48
C VAL A 65 -14.92 -38.31 -21.39
N SER A 66 -14.13 -37.58 -20.60
CA SER A 66 -14.25 -36.16 -20.30
C SER A 66 -13.13 -35.40 -20.99
N LEU A 67 -13.48 -34.42 -21.83
CA LEU A 67 -12.59 -33.79 -22.81
C LEU A 67 -12.58 -32.26 -22.68
N CYS A 68 -11.43 -31.65 -22.91
CA CYS A 68 -11.32 -30.21 -23.21
C CYS A 68 -11.68 -29.95 -24.67
N GLN A 69 -11.99 -28.70 -25.01
CA GLN A 69 -12.42 -28.28 -26.37
C GLN A 69 -11.51 -28.82 -27.49
N ASN A 70 -10.19 -28.74 -27.36
CA ASN A 70 -9.26 -29.22 -28.38
C ASN A 70 -9.31 -30.75 -28.54
N CYS A 71 -9.50 -31.51 -27.44
CA CYS A 71 -9.60 -32.97 -27.50
C CYS A 71 -10.97 -33.44 -27.98
N ASP A 72 -12.04 -32.69 -27.71
CA ASP A 72 -13.37 -32.91 -28.29
C ASP A 72 -13.36 -32.65 -29.80
N TRP A 73 -12.75 -31.54 -30.24
CA TRP A 73 -12.63 -31.19 -31.66
C TRP A 73 -11.84 -32.25 -32.44
N LEU A 74 -10.65 -32.63 -31.95
CA LEU A 74 -9.82 -33.68 -32.56
C LEU A 74 -10.43 -35.09 -32.49
N GLY A 75 -11.33 -35.36 -31.55
CA GLY A 75 -11.97 -36.68 -31.38
C GLY A 75 -13.29 -36.85 -32.14
N HIS A 76 -14.11 -35.79 -32.20
CA HIS A 76 -15.52 -35.89 -32.57
C HIS A 76 -15.98 -34.85 -33.61
N ASN A 77 -15.16 -33.85 -33.93
CA ASN A 77 -15.44 -32.89 -35.03
C ASN A 77 -14.55 -33.15 -36.26
N GLY A 78 -13.62 -34.10 -36.18
CA GLY A 78 -12.97 -34.69 -37.35
C GLY A 78 -13.97 -35.45 -38.23
N ALA A 79 -13.74 -35.46 -39.55
CA ALA A 79 -14.73 -35.74 -40.60
C ALA A 79 -15.27 -37.19 -40.71
N THR A 80 -15.22 -37.99 -39.64
CA THR A 80 -15.67 -39.40 -39.64
C THR A 80 -16.53 -39.82 -38.44
N ASN A 81 -16.64 -39.03 -37.35
CA ASN A 81 -17.28 -39.47 -36.08
C ASN A 81 -18.31 -38.47 -35.50
N SER A 82 -19.10 -37.81 -36.34
CA SER A 82 -20.06 -36.76 -35.95
C SER A 82 -21.35 -37.23 -35.22
N HIS A 83 -21.41 -38.48 -34.77
CA HIS A 83 -22.60 -39.08 -34.14
C HIS A 83 -22.53 -39.25 -32.62
N HIS A 84 -21.39 -38.91 -32.00
CA HIS A 84 -21.20 -39.08 -30.56
C HIS A 84 -22.06 -38.07 -29.78
N LYS A 85 -22.82 -38.55 -28.79
CA LYS A 85 -23.65 -37.74 -27.91
C LYS A 85 -22.75 -37.06 -26.85
N LYS A 86 -22.91 -35.74 -26.75
CA LYS A 86 -22.08 -34.86 -25.92
C LYS A 86 -22.92 -34.22 -24.81
N GLN A 87 -22.34 -34.06 -23.63
CA GLN A 87 -22.91 -33.35 -22.49
C GLN A 87 -21.92 -32.30 -22.00
N THR A 88 -22.34 -31.04 -21.83
CA THR A 88 -21.49 -29.97 -21.31
C THR A 88 -21.16 -30.21 -19.84
N ILE A 89 -19.88 -30.07 -19.47
CA ILE A 89 -19.42 -30.16 -18.08
C ILE A 89 -19.43 -28.73 -17.50
N ASN A 90 -20.37 -28.47 -16.60
CA ASN A 90 -20.41 -27.22 -15.85
C ASN A 90 -19.37 -27.23 -14.71
N CYS A 91 -18.92 -26.04 -14.32
CA CYS A 91 -18.02 -25.90 -13.16
C CYS A 91 -18.83 -25.82 -11.86
N TYR A 92 -18.26 -26.34 -10.77
CA TYR A 92 -18.91 -26.44 -9.45
C TYR A 92 -18.06 -25.79 -8.34
N SER A 93 -18.71 -25.46 -7.23
CA SER A 93 -18.14 -24.87 -6.01
C SER A 93 -18.84 -25.44 -4.76
N GLY A 94 -18.29 -25.24 -3.57
CA GLY A 94 -18.82 -25.79 -2.32
C GLY A 94 -18.45 -27.27 -2.10
N CYS A 95 -19.22 -27.98 -1.28
CA CYS A 95 -19.17 -29.43 -1.20
C CYS A 95 -20.32 -29.97 -2.08
N PRO A 96 -20.06 -30.47 -3.29
CA PRO A 96 -21.12 -31.00 -4.15
C PRO A 96 -21.79 -32.22 -3.49
N SER A 97 -23.11 -32.34 -3.66
CA SER A 97 -23.90 -33.46 -3.14
C SER A 97 -23.53 -34.79 -3.80
N SER A 98 -23.94 -35.92 -3.21
CA SER A 98 -23.73 -37.25 -3.83
C SER A 98 -24.37 -37.35 -5.23
N GLU A 99 -25.49 -36.64 -5.46
CA GLU A 99 -26.19 -36.61 -6.74
C GLU A 99 -25.50 -35.68 -7.76
N GLU A 100 -25.00 -34.52 -7.32
CA GLU A 100 -24.17 -33.65 -8.16
C GLU A 100 -22.88 -34.38 -8.57
N LEU A 101 -22.23 -35.05 -7.61
CA LEU A 101 -21.07 -35.93 -7.81
C LEU A 101 -21.40 -37.06 -8.79
N ALA A 102 -22.54 -37.73 -8.68
CA ALA A 102 -22.97 -38.75 -9.64
C ALA A 102 -23.21 -38.16 -11.04
N SER A 103 -23.77 -36.95 -11.15
CA SER A 103 -24.02 -36.28 -12.43
C SER A 103 -22.75 -35.80 -13.15
N ILE A 104 -21.71 -35.42 -12.40
CA ILE A 104 -20.43 -34.92 -12.91
C ILE A 104 -19.41 -36.07 -13.07
N TRP A 105 -19.41 -37.04 -12.16
CA TRP A 105 -18.47 -38.15 -12.03
C TRP A 105 -19.17 -39.52 -11.99
N SER A 106 -20.07 -39.78 -12.94
CA SER A 106 -20.82 -41.05 -13.15
C SER A 106 -19.96 -42.31 -13.41
N PHE A 107 -18.68 -42.30 -13.05
CA PHE A 107 -17.73 -43.43 -13.12
C PHE A 107 -16.83 -43.52 -11.87
N CYS A 108 -16.77 -42.51 -11.00
CA CYS A 108 -15.99 -42.60 -9.75
C CYS A 108 -16.65 -43.50 -8.68
N LEU A 109 -17.87 -43.99 -8.92
CA LEU A 109 -18.58 -44.95 -8.08
C LEU A 109 -18.32 -46.41 -8.47
N ASP A 110 -17.72 -46.67 -9.66
CA ASP A 110 -17.35 -48.02 -10.14
C ASP A 110 -15.93 -48.44 -9.70
N LEU A 111 -15.28 -47.65 -8.83
CA LEU A 111 -14.03 -47.98 -8.17
C LEU A 111 -14.30 -48.30 -6.71
N ASP A 112 -13.84 -49.46 -6.22
CA ASP A 112 -13.95 -49.93 -4.83
C ASP A 112 -13.15 -49.04 -3.84
N LEU A 113 -13.63 -47.82 -3.62
CA LEU A 113 -13.19 -46.92 -2.57
C LEU A 113 -14.16 -47.08 -1.38
N ASP A 114 -13.71 -47.81 -0.36
CA ASP A 114 -14.50 -48.21 0.81
C ASP A 114 -14.91 -46.99 1.68
N PHE A 115 -15.97 -46.31 1.28
CA PHE A 115 -16.57 -45.18 1.99
C PHE A 115 -17.16 -45.56 3.37
N SER A 116 -17.17 -46.84 3.76
CA SER A 116 -17.71 -47.29 5.05
C SER A 116 -16.86 -46.89 6.28
N LYS A 117 -15.63 -46.38 6.08
CA LYS A 117 -14.68 -46.03 7.15
C LYS A 117 -14.22 -44.57 7.12
N GLY A 118 -15.18 -43.65 7.02
CA GLY A 118 -15.01 -42.24 7.36
C GLY A 118 -16.28 -41.72 8.02
N GLY A 119 -16.18 -41.17 9.23
CA GLY A 119 -17.33 -40.62 9.94
C GLY A 119 -17.99 -39.45 9.21
N GLN A 120 -19.25 -39.15 9.57
CA GLN A 120 -20.03 -38.03 9.04
C GLN A 120 -19.15 -36.76 8.96
N SER A 121 -19.11 -36.14 7.78
CA SER A 121 -18.19 -35.04 7.56
C SER A 121 -18.68 -33.78 8.28
N ALA A 122 -17.75 -32.98 8.81
CA ALA A 122 -18.03 -31.73 9.52
C ALA A 122 -18.54 -30.58 8.61
N CYS A 123 -19.29 -30.92 7.56
CA CYS A 123 -19.99 -30.00 6.68
C CYS A 123 -21.52 -29.98 6.93
N GLU A 124 -22.07 -31.01 7.61
CA GLU A 124 -23.51 -31.14 7.86
C GLU A 124 -23.92 -30.64 9.26
N GLN A 125 -23.01 -30.70 10.24
CA GLN A 125 -23.23 -30.17 11.59
C GLN A 125 -22.84 -28.68 11.67
N GLY A 126 -23.68 -27.79 11.12
CA GLY A 126 -23.30 -26.37 11.02
C GLY A 126 -24.36 -25.35 10.62
N MET A 127 -25.67 -25.67 10.64
CA MET A 127 -26.73 -24.68 10.39
C MET A 127 -27.84 -24.77 11.45
N GLY A 128 -27.79 -23.87 12.43
CA GLY A 128 -28.95 -23.52 13.25
C GLY A 128 -29.56 -22.22 12.74
N LEU A 129 -30.62 -22.33 11.93
CA LEU A 129 -31.49 -21.22 11.54
C LEU A 129 -32.94 -21.70 11.54
N MET A 130 -33.87 -20.80 11.87
CA MET A 130 -35.26 -21.18 12.12
C MET A 130 -36.05 -21.34 10.82
N THR A 131 -36.78 -22.44 10.71
CA THR A 131 -37.77 -22.67 9.65
C THR A 131 -39.09 -21.99 10.03
N ILE A 132 -39.50 -21.00 9.24
CA ILE A 132 -40.92 -20.68 9.08
C ILE A 132 -41.48 -21.72 8.11
N ASP A 133 -42.58 -22.37 8.45
CA ASP A 133 -43.17 -23.46 7.67
C ASP A 133 -44.67 -23.18 7.42
N GLU A 134 -45.10 -23.25 6.15
CA GLU A 134 -46.50 -23.07 5.77
C GLU A 134 -47.25 -24.39 5.93
N GLY A 135 -48.13 -24.46 6.93
CA GLY A 135 -48.63 -25.74 7.43
C GLY A 135 -49.68 -26.44 6.56
N THR A 136 -49.80 -27.75 6.75
CA THR A 136 -51.05 -28.52 6.59
C THR A 136 -50.98 -29.82 7.41
N GLY A 137 -52.13 -30.35 7.85
CA GLY A 137 -52.25 -31.78 8.18
C GLY A 137 -52.29 -32.23 9.65
N GLU A 138 -53.44 -32.01 10.29
CA GLU A 138 -54.11 -32.96 11.22
C GLU A 138 -53.49 -33.38 12.59
N LYS A 139 -54.29 -33.17 13.67
CA LYS A 139 -54.61 -34.13 14.78
C LYS A 139 -53.41 -34.70 15.60
N ARG A 140 -53.34 -34.59 16.94
CA ARG A 140 -54.41 -34.81 17.96
C ARG A 140 -53.91 -34.41 19.38
N SER A 141 -54.86 -34.22 20.31
CA SER A 141 -54.80 -34.30 21.81
C SER A 141 -53.47 -34.65 22.54
N GLY A 142 -53.12 -34.07 23.71
CA GLY A 142 -53.79 -33.04 24.53
C GLY A 142 -53.64 -33.27 26.06
N GLY A 143 -53.56 -32.18 26.85
CA GLY A 143 -53.41 -32.19 28.34
C GLY A 143 -51.98 -32.54 28.83
N HIS A 144 -51.61 -32.38 30.11
CA HIS A 144 -52.19 -31.60 31.22
C HIS A 144 -51.14 -31.53 32.35
N ASP A 145 -50.96 -30.37 33.00
CA ASP A 145 -50.45 -30.19 34.39
C ASP A 145 -49.05 -30.77 34.76
N ALA A 146 -48.49 -30.56 35.97
CA ALA A 146 -48.25 -29.32 36.73
C ALA A 146 -47.25 -29.63 37.89
N ASN A 147 -46.55 -28.62 38.43
CA ASN A 147 -45.98 -28.61 39.80
C ASN A 147 -44.82 -29.64 40.08
N VAL A 148 -43.96 -29.55 41.12
CA VAL A 148 -43.59 -28.50 42.11
C VAL A 148 -42.19 -28.84 42.73
N ASP A 149 -41.70 -27.94 43.58
CA ASP A 149 -40.70 -28.13 44.67
C ASP A 149 -39.20 -27.83 44.46
N GLN A 150 -38.62 -27.36 45.58
CA GLN A 150 -37.22 -26.97 45.85
C GLN A 150 -36.70 -27.86 47.02
N PRO A 151 -35.78 -27.46 47.95
CA PRO A 151 -34.77 -26.40 48.00
C PRO A 151 -33.36 -26.83 48.46
N GLY A 152 -32.39 -25.89 48.43
CA GLY A 152 -30.99 -26.13 48.86
C GLY A 152 -30.18 -24.86 49.14
N THR A 153 -30.33 -24.32 50.36
CA THR A 153 -29.44 -23.42 51.15
C THR A 153 -27.96 -23.22 50.75
N SER A 154 -27.26 -22.10 51.05
CA SER A 154 -27.64 -20.77 51.64
C SER A 154 -26.43 -19.80 51.72
N SER A 155 -26.67 -18.57 52.23
CA SER A 155 -25.70 -17.59 52.80
C SER A 155 -24.87 -16.71 51.83
N ALA A 156 -24.61 -15.41 52.08
CA ALA A 156 -25.26 -14.43 52.98
C ALA A 156 -24.88 -12.96 52.65
N ALA A 157 -25.77 -12.01 53.01
CA ALA A 157 -25.53 -10.69 53.66
C ALA A 157 -24.51 -9.64 53.09
N GLN A 158 -24.58 -8.31 53.28
CA GLN A 158 -25.50 -7.29 53.85
C GLN A 158 -24.92 -5.88 53.49
N GLU A 159 -25.59 -4.71 53.46
CA GLU A 159 -27.01 -4.32 53.61
C GLU A 159 -27.31 -2.92 52.96
N LYS A 160 -28.62 -2.60 52.84
CA LYS A 160 -29.35 -1.34 52.53
C LYS A 160 -28.67 0.05 52.53
N SER A 161 -29.20 0.89 51.64
CA SER A 161 -29.72 2.24 51.95
C SER A 161 -30.99 2.50 51.11
N THR A 162 -31.90 3.39 51.53
CA THR A 162 -33.27 3.50 50.95
C THR A 162 -33.83 4.92 50.86
N LEU A 163 -34.50 5.24 49.75
CA LEU A 163 -35.58 6.25 49.72
C LEU A 163 -36.62 5.91 48.62
N ALA A 164 -37.90 6.18 48.89
CA ALA A 164 -39.04 6.08 47.95
C ALA A 164 -39.61 7.50 47.72
N LYS A 165 -40.53 7.82 46.80
CA LYS A 165 -41.53 7.09 45.98
C LYS A 165 -41.55 7.76 44.58
N GLY A 166 -42.14 7.27 43.50
CA GLY A 166 -43.11 6.19 43.31
C GLY A 166 -44.41 6.74 42.67
N LEU A 167 -44.50 6.67 41.35
CA LEU A 167 -45.67 6.97 40.50
C LEU A 167 -45.40 6.39 39.10
N GLY A 168 -46.45 5.99 38.37
CA GLY A 168 -46.38 5.56 36.97
C GLY A 168 -47.77 5.38 36.38
N VAL A 169 -47.90 5.38 35.05
CA VAL A 169 -49.07 4.94 34.26
C VAL A 169 -48.74 4.99 32.75
N SER A 170 -49.44 4.17 31.96
CA SER A 170 -49.58 4.15 30.48
C SER A 170 -48.31 4.03 29.61
N GLU A 171 -48.18 2.87 28.98
CA GLU A 171 -47.82 2.77 27.56
C GLU A 171 -49.06 3.13 26.71
N ASP A 172 -48.87 3.79 25.55
CA ASP A 172 -49.50 3.54 24.24
C ASP A 172 -49.38 4.77 23.30
N ASP A 173 -49.67 4.56 22.01
CA ASP A 173 -49.70 5.52 20.90
C ASP A 173 -48.42 6.36 20.63
N PHE A 174 -47.59 5.88 19.71
CA PHE A 174 -47.71 6.31 18.30
C PHE A 174 -46.86 5.44 17.35
N CYS A 175 -47.51 4.77 16.39
CA CYS A 175 -46.84 4.24 15.19
C CYS A 175 -47.39 4.97 13.97
N GLY A 176 -46.53 5.69 13.25
CA GLY A 176 -46.96 6.54 12.13
C GLY A 176 -45.83 6.96 11.20
N ASN A 177 -45.76 6.31 10.05
CA ASN A 177 -45.20 6.79 8.78
C ASN A 177 -43.81 7.45 8.83
N LEU A 178 -42.76 6.63 8.71
CA LEU A 178 -41.50 7.10 8.10
C LEU A 178 -41.67 7.10 6.57
N ILE A 179 -41.94 8.28 6.00
CA ILE A 179 -41.71 8.56 4.58
C ILE A 179 -40.21 8.86 4.41
N MET A 180 -39.58 8.26 3.41
CA MET A 180 -38.19 8.55 3.05
C MET A 180 -38.15 9.74 2.09
N ASP A 181 -38.15 10.96 2.64
CA ASP A 181 -37.83 12.17 1.88
C ASP A 181 -36.32 12.50 1.99
N GLU A 182 -35.85 13.34 1.07
CA GLU A 182 -34.43 13.43 0.68
C GLU A 182 -33.53 14.12 1.72
N MET A 183 -32.38 13.51 2.04
CA MET A 183 -31.31 14.16 2.81
C MET A 183 -30.41 15.00 1.88
N ASP A 184 -30.66 16.30 1.82
CA ASP A 184 -29.78 17.28 1.18
C ASP A 184 -28.38 17.29 1.85
N LEU A 185 -27.40 16.68 1.18
CA LEU A 185 -25.98 16.80 1.54
C LEU A 185 -25.42 18.12 1.00
N ALA A 186 -25.49 19.18 1.82
CA ALA A 186 -25.01 20.51 1.46
C ALA A 186 -23.47 20.54 1.24
N PHE A 187 -23.04 20.52 -0.02
CA PHE A 187 -21.64 20.56 -0.44
C PHE A 187 -20.97 21.95 -0.34
N GLU A 188 -21.69 22.99 0.10
CA GLU A 188 -21.33 24.41 0.00
C GLU A 188 -20.23 24.89 0.98
N LYS A 189 -19.59 23.99 1.75
CA LYS A 189 -18.59 24.34 2.79
C LYS A 189 -17.11 24.18 2.37
N TYR A 190 -16.80 24.21 1.06
CA TYR A 190 -15.42 24.14 0.57
C TYR A 190 -14.69 25.50 0.46
N ASP A 191 -15.42 26.60 0.31
CA ASP A 191 -14.84 27.92 -0.02
C ASP A 191 -14.14 28.65 1.14
N GLU A 192 -14.32 28.21 2.39
CA GLU A 192 -13.51 28.74 3.51
C GLU A 192 -12.07 28.16 3.55
N LEU A 193 -11.79 27.11 2.76
CA LEU A 193 -10.48 26.46 2.71
C LEU A 193 -9.60 26.96 1.55
N PHE A 194 -10.21 27.40 0.44
CA PHE A 194 -9.53 27.87 -0.77
C PHE A 194 -10.22 29.11 -1.33
N GLY A 195 -9.45 30.11 -1.76
CA GLY A 195 -9.98 31.43 -2.14
C GLY A 195 -11.04 31.36 -3.26
N THR A 196 -12.08 32.17 -3.10
CA THR A 196 -13.35 32.14 -3.85
C THR A 196 -13.22 31.95 -5.36
N ALA A 197 -13.98 30.98 -5.89
CA ALA A 197 -14.44 30.95 -7.27
C ALA A 197 -15.95 30.67 -7.26
N TYR A 198 -16.76 31.61 -7.77
CA TYR A 198 -18.23 31.46 -7.78
C TYR A 198 -18.66 30.21 -8.56
N ASN A 199 -19.27 29.24 -7.86
CA ASN A 199 -19.63 27.93 -8.41
C ASN A 199 -21.06 27.49 -8.03
N SER A 200 -22.05 28.35 -8.27
CA SER A 200 -23.43 27.89 -8.40
C SER A 200 -24.14 28.57 -9.58
N SER A 201 -25.05 27.84 -10.22
CA SER A 201 -26.04 28.41 -11.15
C SER A 201 -27.26 28.98 -10.43
N LYS A 202 -27.30 28.96 -9.08
CA LYS A 202 -28.38 29.48 -8.23
C LYS A 202 -28.24 31.00 -8.03
N ASP A 203 -27.02 31.46 -7.76
CA ASP A 203 -26.68 32.88 -7.59
C ASP A 203 -27.05 33.74 -8.81
N LEU A 204 -27.11 33.11 -10.00
CA LEU A 204 -27.50 33.76 -11.26
C LEU A 204 -29.02 33.96 -11.44
N PHE A 205 -29.86 33.35 -10.59
CA PHE A 205 -31.32 33.49 -10.65
C PHE A 205 -31.93 34.20 -9.44
N GLU A 206 -31.31 34.12 -8.25
CA GLU A 206 -31.80 34.85 -7.06
C GLU A 206 -31.55 36.37 -7.10
N HIS A 207 -30.80 36.87 -8.10
CA HIS A 207 -30.53 38.30 -8.31
C HIS A 207 -31.09 38.86 -9.63
N GLY A 208 -32.28 38.40 -10.01
CA GLY A 208 -33.14 39.08 -11.00
C GLY A 208 -32.82 38.77 -12.46
N GLY A 209 -33.38 37.67 -12.96
CA GLY A 209 -33.20 37.25 -14.35
C GLY A 209 -33.75 38.25 -15.39
N ILE A 210 -32.86 38.72 -16.26
CA ILE A 210 -33.02 39.21 -17.66
C ILE A 210 -34.03 40.35 -17.98
N GLU A 211 -35.07 40.62 -17.19
CA GLU A 211 -36.07 41.66 -17.52
C GLU A 211 -35.63 43.10 -17.12
N SER A 212 -34.56 43.25 -16.33
CA SER A 212 -34.07 44.55 -15.82
C SER A 212 -33.28 45.40 -16.84
N LEU A 213 -33.25 45.03 -18.13
CA LEU A 213 -32.36 45.64 -19.14
C LEU A 213 -33.05 46.56 -20.16
N PHE A 214 -34.38 46.70 -20.14
CA PHE A 214 -35.11 47.53 -21.11
C PHE A 214 -36.31 48.29 -20.53
N GLU A 215 -36.08 49.24 -19.63
CA GLU A 215 -36.96 50.43 -19.58
C GLU A 215 -36.21 51.72 -19.18
N LYS A 216 -36.83 52.87 -19.49
CA LYS A 216 -36.18 54.19 -19.47
C LYS A 216 -36.33 54.87 -18.10
N HIS A 217 -35.38 55.74 -17.74
CA HIS A 217 -35.75 57.13 -17.41
C HIS A 217 -34.58 58.12 -17.58
N GLU A 218 -34.94 59.40 -17.64
CA GLU A 218 -34.08 60.53 -18.00
C GLU A 218 -33.52 61.25 -16.75
N GLY A 219 -32.37 61.95 -16.88
CA GLY A 219 -32.16 63.17 -16.06
C GLY A 219 -30.74 63.58 -15.64
N LYS A 220 -30.34 64.77 -16.09
CA LYS A 220 -29.50 65.78 -15.40
C LYS A 220 -27.95 65.61 -15.31
N THR A 221 -27.30 66.18 -16.33
CA THR A 221 -26.35 67.31 -16.22
C THR A 221 -25.12 67.23 -15.30
N MET A 222 -24.02 66.73 -15.86
CA MET A 222 -22.75 67.45 -16.13
C MET A 222 -22.25 68.56 -15.16
N GLN A 223 -21.01 68.38 -14.67
CA GLN A 223 -20.03 69.47 -14.50
C GLN A 223 -18.65 69.02 -15.03
N GLN A 224 -17.91 69.96 -15.62
CA GLN A 224 -16.54 69.85 -16.20
C GLN A 224 -15.56 70.70 -15.37
N PRO A 225 -14.21 70.73 -15.59
CA PRO A 225 -13.39 70.29 -16.75
C PRO A 225 -12.31 69.23 -16.35
N ALA A 226 -11.29 68.81 -17.13
CA ALA A 226 -10.61 69.45 -18.27
C ALA A 226 -9.98 68.46 -19.30
N GLU A 227 -9.19 69.03 -20.22
CA GLU A 227 -8.68 68.50 -21.50
C GLU A 227 -7.53 67.48 -21.32
N SER A 228 -7.10 66.67 -22.31
CA SER A 228 -7.01 66.92 -23.76
C SER A 228 -6.83 65.63 -24.62
N ASN A 229 -7.19 65.74 -25.91
CA ASN A 229 -6.64 65.12 -27.16
C ASN A 229 -5.85 63.78 -27.13
N ALA A 230 -5.85 62.90 -28.14
CA ALA A 230 -6.61 62.58 -29.36
C ALA A 230 -5.90 61.32 -30.00
N ALA A 231 -6.35 60.58 -31.01
CA ALA A 231 -7.44 60.68 -31.97
C ALA A 231 -7.83 59.28 -32.55
N SER A 232 -8.93 59.27 -33.33
CA SER A 232 -9.42 58.23 -34.27
C SER A 232 -9.96 56.89 -33.73
N GLY A 233 -10.97 56.28 -34.36
CA GLY A 233 -11.84 56.77 -35.45
C GLY A 233 -12.83 55.68 -35.91
N ASP A 234 -14.09 56.05 -36.14
CA ASP A 234 -15.22 55.10 -36.20
C ASP A 234 -15.29 54.23 -37.46
N SER A 235 -15.81 53.00 -37.30
CA SER A 235 -16.91 52.50 -38.12
C SER A 235 -17.60 51.28 -37.50
N PHE A 236 -18.90 51.37 -37.22
CA PHE A 236 -19.78 50.22 -36.97
C PHE A 236 -20.27 49.64 -38.30
N MET A 237 -20.39 48.31 -38.40
CA MET A 237 -21.60 47.67 -38.96
C MET A 237 -21.65 46.18 -38.59
N THR A 238 -22.87 45.61 -38.62
CA THR A 238 -23.18 44.28 -38.08
C THR A 238 -23.13 43.17 -39.14
N CYS A 239 -22.81 41.94 -38.70
CA CYS A 239 -23.21 40.70 -39.38
C CYS A 239 -23.34 39.54 -38.39
N ARG A 240 -24.18 38.55 -38.75
CA ARG A 240 -24.32 37.26 -38.04
C ARG A 240 -23.31 36.25 -38.62
N THR A 241 -22.73 35.39 -37.79
CA THR A 241 -22.08 34.14 -38.24
C THR A 241 -22.15 33.06 -37.16
N GLU A 242 -22.32 31.82 -37.60
CA GLU A 242 -22.26 30.59 -36.79
C GLU A 242 -20.78 30.21 -36.47
N PRO A 243 -20.52 29.35 -35.46
CA PRO A 243 -19.15 28.98 -35.08
C PRO A 243 -18.46 28.08 -36.12
N ILE A 244 -17.58 28.69 -36.93
CA ILE A 244 -16.68 27.96 -37.83
C ILE A 244 -15.49 27.39 -37.04
N ILE A 245 -15.36 26.06 -37.03
CA ILE A 245 -14.16 25.37 -36.55
C ILE A 245 -13.04 25.59 -37.57
N CYS A 246 -11.88 26.10 -37.15
CA CYS A 246 -10.76 26.39 -38.03
C CYS A 246 -9.47 25.71 -37.56
N PHE A 247 -9.02 24.69 -38.29
CA PHE A 247 -7.69 24.09 -38.11
C PHE A 247 -6.62 24.94 -38.79
N THR A 248 -5.49 25.16 -38.12
CA THR A 248 -4.29 25.74 -38.75
C THR A 248 -3.56 24.71 -39.60
N SER A 249 -3.13 25.10 -40.80
CA SER A 249 -2.37 24.22 -41.70
C SER A 249 -1.32 25.00 -42.51
N GLN A 250 -0.13 24.42 -42.63
CA GLN A 250 0.82 24.62 -43.73
C GLN A 250 1.72 23.37 -43.86
N PRO A 251 2.37 23.14 -45.02
CA PRO A 251 2.70 21.78 -45.51
C PRO A 251 4.22 21.46 -45.37
N ALA A 252 4.81 20.37 -45.87
CA ALA A 252 4.38 19.29 -46.78
C ALA A 252 5.25 18.01 -46.51
N HIS A 253 5.01 16.80 -47.03
CA HIS A 253 3.96 16.24 -47.90
C HIS A 253 3.26 15.08 -47.13
N SER A 254 2.85 13.88 -47.61
CA SER A 254 2.87 13.20 -48.93
C SER A 254 1.84 12.05 -49.01
N ASN A 255 1.56 11.63 -50.24
CA ASN A 255 0.63 10.59 -50.70
C ASN A 255 0.63 9.25 -49.92
N ILE A 256 -0.56 8.78 -49.55
CA ILE A 256 -1.23 7.62 -50.20
C ILE A 256 -2.74 7.75 -49.94
N SER A 257 -3.56 7.45 -50.94
CA SER A 257 -5.03 7.47 -50.85
C SER A 257 -5.58 6.05 -50.87
N PHE A 258 -6.69 5.81 -50.15
CA PHE A 258 -7.52 4.63 -50.36
C PHE A 258 -8.96 5.08 -50.61
N SER A 259 -9.45 4.83 -51.83
CA SER A 259 -10.80 5.21 -52.24
C SER A 259 -11.79 4.11 -51.83
N GLY A 260 -12.79 4.46 -51.01
CA GLY A 260 -13.93 3.58 -50.79
C GLY A 260 -14.82 3.53 -52.04
N ALA A 261 -15.22 2.33 -52.45
CA ALA A 261 -16.26 2.11 -53.46
C ALA A 261 -17.51 1.54 -52.79
N THR A 262 -18.67 2.14 -53.04
CA THR A 262 -19.96 1.67 -52.57
C THR A 262 -20.50 0.57 -53.47
N GLY A 263 -21.05 -0.51 -52.89
CA GLY A 263 -21.73 -1.58 -53.62
C GLY A 263 -22.58 -2.43 -52.68
N GLU A 264 -23.85 -2.62 -53.03
CA GLU A 264 -24.79 -3.46 -52.29
C GLU A 264 -24.62 -4.94 -52.68
N GLY A 265 -24.82 -5.87 -51.74
CA GLY A 265 -24.75 -7.31 -52.01
C GLY A 265 -25.27 -8.14 -50.85
N ASN A 266 -26.20 -9.05 -51.14
CA ASN A 266 -26.82 -9.95 -50.15
C ASN A 266 -26.16 -11.34 -50.15
N ASN A 267 -26.22 -11.97 -48.97
CA ASN A 267 -26.17 -13.43 -48.74
C ASN A 267 -24.85 -14.20 -48.95
N ALA A 268 -24.84 -15.36 -48.29
CA ALA A 268 -23.81 -16.39 -48.23
C ALA A 268 -22.47 -15.94 -47.60
N GLY A 269 -21.94 -16.77 -46.71
CA GLY A 269 -20.59 -16.64 -46.19
C GLY A 269 -19.72 -17.78 -46.70
N ASP A 270 -18.43 -17.73 -46.39
CA ASP A 270 -17.58 -18.92 -46.45
C ASP A 270 -16.49 -18.87 -45.37
N PHE A 271 -16.00 -20.04 -44.99
CA PHE A 271 -14.96 -20.25 -43.98
C PHE A 271 -13.63 -20.49 -44.70
N GLN A 272 -12.52 -19.85 -44.29
CA GLN A 272 -11.21 -20.36 -44.69
C GLN A 272 -10.06 -19.98 -43.74
N ASP A 273 -9.54 -21.01 -43.06
CA ASP A 273 -8.22 -21.00 -42.45
C ASP A 273 -7.13 -21.10 -43.52
N CYS A 274 -6.02 -20.38 -43.32
CA CYS A 274 -4.69 -20.79 -43.77
C CYS A 274 -3.60 -20.11 -42.91
N GLY A 275 -2.46 -20.73 -42.60
CA GLY A 275 -2.10 -22.11 -42.95
C GLY A 275 -0.60 -22.35 -43.20
N VAL A 276 0.22 -22.40 -42.15
CA VAL A 276 1.56 -23.03 -42.12
C VAL A 276 2.67 -22.41 -43.01
N SER A 277 3.93 -22.59 -42.61
CA SER A 277 5.13 -22.04 -43.25
C SER A 277 5.83 -23.03 -44.20
N SER A 278 6.57 -22.50 -45.17
CA SER A 278 7.57 -23.17 -46.01
C SER A 278 8.42 -22.10 -46.71
N MET A 279 9.72 -22.23 -47.02
CA MET A 279 10.84 -23.08 -46.61
C MET A 279 11.94 -22.80 -47.66
N GLN A 280 13.20 -22.58 -47.23
CA GLN A 280 14.42 -22.81 -48.05
C GLN A 280 14.70 -21.83 -49.23
N GLN A 281 15.94 -21.60 -49.71
CA GLN A 281 17.25 -22.18 -49.33
C GLN A 281 18.47 -21.28 -49.67
N LEU A 282 19.66 -21.72 -49.20
CA LEU A 282 21.05 -21.32 -49.54
C LEU A 282 21.65 -20.10 -48.78
N SER A 283 22.90 -20.15 -48.28
CA SER A 283 23.87 -21.28 -48.21
C SER A 283 25.04 -21.05 -47.22
N LYS A 284 25.43 -22.10 -46.46
CA LYS A 284 26.78 -22.41 -45.88
C LYS A 284 27.37 -21.36 -44.89
N GLU A 285 28.14 -21.67 -43.85
CA GLU A 285 29.08 -22.79 -43.56
C GLU A 285 29.01 -23.31 -42.09
N THR A 286 29.77 -24.39 -41.80
CA THR A 286 30.10 -25.08 -40.51
C THR A 286 31.20 -26.14 -40.85
N PRO A 287 31.81 -26.97 -39.95
CA PRO A 287 31.67 -27.20 -38.49
C PRO A 287 32.79 -26.45 -37.68
N LEU A 288 33.35 -26.78 -36.49
CA LEU A 288 33.45 -27.92 -35.52
C LEU A 288 33.15 -27.41 -34.07
N TRP A 289 33.26 -28.13 -32.93
CA TRP A 289 33.89 -29.42 -32.54
C TRP A 289 33.12 -30.10 -31.38
N CYS A 290 32.91 -31.42 -31.42
CA CYS A 290 32.45 -32.29 -30.31
C CYS A 290 32.36 -33.76 -30.77
N PRO A 291 32.03 -34.77 -29.91
CA PRO A 291 31.98 -34.79 -28.45
C PRO A 291 33.26 -35.52 -27.93
N PRO A 292 33.36 -36.74 -27.32
CA PRO A 292 32.40 -37.73 -26.76
C PRO A 292 32.60 -37.95 -25.22
N THR A 293 31.90 -38.83 -24.46
CA THR A 293 30.79 -39.77 -24.73
C THR A 293 29.87 -39.91 -23.49
N ALA A 294 28.56 -39.99 -23.73
CA ALA A 294 27.50 -40.67 -22.97
C ALA A 294 27.56 -40.87 -21.42
N GLN A 295 26.58 -40.28 -20.72
CA GLN A 295 25.50 -41.07 -20.09
C GLN A 295 24.22 -40.21 -19.88
N GLU A 296 23.09 -40.86 -19.57
CA GLU A 296 21.76 -40.26 -19.46
C GLU A 296 21.54 -39.51 -18.14
N ILE A 297 20.65 -38.51 -18.12
CA ILE A 297 19.75 -38.19 -16.99
C ILE A 297 18.61 -37.27 -17.46
N SER A 298 17.43 -37.42 -16.86
CA SER A 298 16.20 -36.72 -17.22
C SER A 298 15.99 -35.40 -16.47
N ALA A 299 14.99 -34.62 -16.91
CA ALA A 299 14.68 -33.30 -16.36
C ALA A 299 14.24 -33.35 -14.88
N THR A 300 15.09 -32.85 -13.98
CA THR A 300 14.80 -32.83 -12.53
C THR A 300 15.24 -31.50 -11.89
N THR A 301 14.44 -30.44 -12.04
CA THR A 301 14.71 -29.14 -11.36
C THR A 301 13.42 -28.46 -10.88
N ARG A 302 12.58 -29.19 -10.15
CA ARG A 302 11.45 -28.68 -9.33
C ARG A 302 11.07 -29.73 -8.29
N ASN A 303 11.79 -29.76 -7.16
CA ASN A 303 11.32 -30.23 -5.84
C ASN A 303 12.48 -30.28 -4.83
N ASN A 304 12.56 -29.30 -3.92
CA ASN A 304 13.48 -29.39 -2.77
C ASN A 304 13.02 -28.59 -1.53
N ALA A 305 11.69 -28.43 -1.36
CA ALA A 305 11.09 -27.73 -0.22
C ALA A 305 10.54 -28.68 0.86
N VAL A 306 9.97 -29.83 0.46
CA VAL A 306 9.15 -30.68 1.34
C VAL A 306 9.98 -31.60 2.26
N ILE A 307 11.14 -32.09 1.81
CA ILE A 307 11.96 -33.04 2.58
C ILE A 307 12.49 -32.41 3.89
N ARG A 308 12.96 -31.16 3.82
CA ARG A 308 13.51 -30.40 4.97
C ARG A 308 12.54 -30.19 6.13
N TYR A 309 11.23 -30.36 5.92
CA TYR A 309 10.23 -30.25 7.00
C TYR A 309 10.13 -31.53 7.84
N LYS A 310 10.29 -32.72 7.23
CA LYS A 310 10.18 -34.01 7.94
C LYS A 310 11.38 -34.26 8.87
N GLU A 311 12.59 -33.84 8.49
CA GLU A 311 13.79 -34.02 9.31
C GLU A 311 13.77 -33.17 10.59
N LYS A 312 13.34 -31.90 10.51
CA LYS A 312 13.29 -30.97 11.66
C LYS A 312 12.37 -31.43 12.80
N LYS A 313 11.42 -32.34 12.55
CA LYS A 313 10.52 -32.88 13.60
C LYS A 313 11.13 -34.08 14.35
N LYS A 314 12.23 -34.67 13.88
CA LYS A 314 12.89 -35.82 14.52
C LYS A 314 14.04 -35.43 15.47
N ALA A 315 14.45 -34.16 15.46
CA ALA A 315 15.54 -33.61 16.28
C ALA A 315 15.04 -32.82 17.52
N ARG A 316 13.87 -33.17 18.06
CA ARG A 316 13.31 -32.61 19.30
C ARG A 316 12.77 -33.74 20.19
N ASN A 317 13.68 -34.47 20.81
CA ASN A 317 13.50 -35.25 22.04
C ASN A 317 14.86 -35.87 22.42
N ASP A 318 15.66 -35.14 23.18
CA ASP A 318 16.50 -35.64 24.29
C ASP A 318 17.28 -34.46 24.92
N PRO A 319 17.40 -34.38 26.25
CA PRO A 319 18.26 -33.41 26.93
C PRO A 319 19.66 -34.00 27.16
N PHE A 320 20.71 -33.19 27.00
CA PHE A 320 22.07 -33.57 27.39
C PHE A 320 22.79 -32.47 28.17
N ASP A 321 23.46 -32.89 29.25
CA ASP A 321 24.23 -32.04 30.17
C ASP A 321 25.66 -31.80 29.64
N LEU A 322 26.25 -30.66 30.00
CA LEU A 322 27.60 -30.24 29.63
C LEU A 322 28.34 -29.66 30.84
N SER A 323 28.83 -30.57 31.68
CA SER A 323 29.51 -30.29 32.95
C SER A 323 30.93 -30.89 33.05
N ALA A 324 31.63 -31.05 31.91
CA ALA A 324 33.02 -31.52 31.86
C ALA A 324 33.81 -30.96 30.66
N ILE A 325 35.16 -30.96 30.78
CA ILE A 325 36.17 -30.55 29.78
C ILE A 325 36.20 -29.03 29.52
N SER A 326 37.31 -28.28 29.65
CA SER A 326 38.71 -28.66 29.88
C SER A 326 39.40 -27.81 30.97
N ARG A 327 40.30 -28.43 31.75
CA ARG A 327 41.38 -27.75 32.47
C ARG A 327 42.68 -28.52 32.21
N GLU A 328 43.58 -27.99 31.38
CA GLU A 328 45.01 -28.34 31.39
C GLU A 328 45.81 -27.41 30.47
N ILE A 329 47.13 -27.60 30.41
CA ILE A 329 48.12 -26.78 29.67
C ILE A 329 48.27 -25.35 30.22
N LEU A 330 48.87 -25.23 31.41
CA LEU A 330 49.52 -23.99 31.84
C LEU A 330 50.70 -24.25 32.81
N SER A 331 51.73 -24.97 32.34
CA SER A 331 52.98 -25.18 33.09
C SER A 331 54.18 -25.46 32.18
N ASN A 332 55.13 -24.51 32.13
CA ASN A 332 56.58 -24.73 32.33
C ASN A 332 57.35 -23.42 32.14
N LEU A 333 58.39 -23.21 32.95
CA LEU A 333 59.06 -21.90 33.09
C LEU A 333 60.51 -22.07 33.57
N THR A 334 61.50 -21.84 32.69
CA THR A 334 62.94 -21.95 33.01
C THR A 334 63.81 -20.87 32.33
N MET A 335 64.09 -19.80 33.07
CA MET A 335 65.43 -19.21 33.36
C MET A 335 66.52 -19.16 32.24
N VAL A 336 66.96 -17.97 31.75
CA VAL A 336 68.09 -17.06 32.25
C VAL A 336 69.46 -17.41 31.58
N PRO A 337 70.54 -16.54 31.42
CA PRO A 337 70.84 -15.16 31.89
C PRO A 337 71.46 -14.10 30.89
N LEU A 338 71.38 -12.80 31.28
CA LEU A 338 72.39 -11.67 31.23
C LEU A 338 73.07 -11.09 29.95
N LEU A 339 73.69 -9.90 30.17
CA LEU A 339 74.63 -9.08 29.35
C LEU A 339 74.00 -8.17 28.26
N THR A 340 74.34 -6.88 28.06
CA THR A 340 75.21 -5.90 28.81
C THR A 340 74.71 -4.44 28.56
N LEU A 341 75.03 -3.52 29.47
CA LEU A 341 74.77 -2.06 29.39
C LEU A 341 75.50 -1.35 28.22
N TYR A 342 74.87 -0.36 27.60
CA TYR A 342 75.56 0.85 27.13
C TYR A 342 74.68 2.11 27.26
N ARG A 343 75.30 3.28 27.45
CA ARG A 343 74.63 4.52 27.91
C ARG A 343 75.12 5.74 27.12
N ILE A 344 74.30 6.26 26.20
CA ILE A 344 74.55 7.51 25.47
C ILE A 344 73.36 8.47 25.67
N LYS A 345 73.63 9.78 25.68
CA LYS A 345 72.66 10.83 26.06
C LYS A 345 71.87 11.36 24.86
N SER A 346 70.59 11.64 25.12
CA SER A 346 69.73 12.70 24.56
C SER A 346 70.31 13.60 23.45
N PHE A 347 69.61 13.70 22.32
CA PHE A 347 69.29 15.01 21.70
C PHE A 347 68.03 14.96 20.80
N ASN A 348 67.09 15.88 21.08
CA ASN A 348 66.02 16.47 20.26
C ASN A 348 65.20 15.71 19.17
N SER A 349 63.87 15.83 19.38
CA SER A 349 62.84 16.25 18.40
C SER A 349 62.03 15.21 17.60
N MET A 350 60.84 15.68 17.20
CA MET A 350 59.78 15.01 16.43
C MET A 350 59.16 13.73 17.05
N PRO A 351 57.98 13.82 17.70
CA PRO A 351 57.18 12.64 17.96
C PRO A 351 56.64 12.10 16.63
N PHE A 352 57.04 10.88 16.27
CA PHE A 352 56.41 10.15 15.18
C PHE A 352 54.91 10.03 15.47
N CYS A 353 54.07 10.72 14.71
CA CYS A 353 52.62 10.68 14.92
C CYS A 353 52.11 9.30 14.52
N ARG A 354 52.05 8.40 15.51
CA ARG A 354 51.59 7.03 15.37
C ARG A 354 50.10 7.08 15.04
N PHE A 355 49.78 7.15 13.75
CA PHE A 355 48.41 7.17 13.23
C PHE A 355 47.64 5.96 13.78
N ARG A 356 46.90 6.22 14.85
CA ARG A 356 46.04 5.24 15.49
C ARG A 356 44.78 5.17 14.63
N MET A 357 44.86 4.41 13.54
CA MET A 357 43.68 4.07 12.75
C MET A 357 42.63 3.53 13.72
N ALA A 358 41.49 4.23 13.77
CA ALA A 358 40.40 3.85 14.64
C ALA A 358 39.77 2.59 14.07
N HIS A 359 40.04 1.45 14.71
CA HIS A 359 39.33 0.20 14.45
C HIS A 359 37.87 0.35 14.92
N THR A 360 37.04 0.94 14.06
CA THR A 360 35.58 1.02 14.19
C THR A 360 34.88 0.24 13.06
N ALA A 361 35.64 -0.50 12.25
CA ALA A 361 35.12 -1.34 11.16
C ALA A 361 34.72 -2.75 11.62
N ASP A 362 35.33 -3.26 12.71
CA ASP A 362 35.30 -4.68 13.09
C ASP A 362 34.00 -5.16 13.78
N SER A 363 32.90 -4.41 13.65
CA SER A 363 31.61 -4.68 14.34
C SER A 363 30.36 -4.56 13.46
N VAL A 364 30.52 -4.61 12.14
CA VAL A 364 29.40 -4.72 11.19
C VAL A 364 29.26 -6.18 10.76
N ASN A 365 28.11 -6.80 11.05
CA ASN A 365 27.84 -8.16 10.59
C ASN A 365 27.60 -8.14 9.06
N PRO A 366 28.15 -9.11 8.28
CA PRO A 366 28.02 -9.14 6.81
C PRO A 366 26.61 -8.90 6.25
N ARG A 367 25.56 -9.37 6.93
CA ARG A 367 24.15 -9.23 6.51
C ARG A 367 23.35 -8.25 7.38
N GLU A 368 24.03 -7.44 8.20
CA GLU A 368 23.42 -6.27 8.84
C GLU A 368 23.11 -5.20 7.80
N VAL A 369 21.97 -4.52 7.95
CA VAL A 369 21.46 -3.56 6.96
C VAL A 369 21.91 -2.16 7.33
N CYS A 370 22.88 -1.64 6.59
CA CYS A 370 23.51 -0.36 6.83
C CYS A 370 22.89 0.74 5.96
N ILE A 371 22.53 1.87 6.57
CA ILE A 371 22.15 3.10 5.86
C ILE A 371 23.40 3.94 5.68
N VAL A 372 23.77 4.23 4.43
CA VAL A 372 25.01 4.95 4.06
C VAL A 372 24.77 6.36 3.51
N GLY A 373 23.56 6.67 3.04
CA GLY A 373 23.19 8.02 2.61
C GLY A 373 21.69 8.23 2.63
N VAL A 374 21.26 9.48 2.84
CA VAL A 374 19.86 9.88 2.93
C VAL A 374 19.64 11.27 2.33
N ALA A 375 18.46 11.49 1.74
CA ALA A 375 18.00 12.81 1.33
C ALA A 375 16.48 12.89 1.25
N ARG A 376 15.92 14.06 1.54
CA ARG A 376 14.53 14.40 1.23
C ARG A 376 14.46 15.72 0.46
N THR A 377 13.42 15.92 -0.32
CA THR A 377 13.06 17.27 -0.77
C THR A 377 12.62 18.12 0.44
N PRO A 378 12.48 19.44 0.30
CA PRO A 378 11.54 20.16 1.15
C PRO A 378 10.12 19.62 0.93
N MET A 379 9.24 19.83 1.89
CA MET A 379 7.82 19.54 1.79
C MET A 379 7.10 20.80 1.26
N GLY A 380 6.52 20.70 0.06
CA GLY A 380 5.71 21.76 -0.54
C GLY A 380 4.25 21.62 -0.10
N GLY A 381 3.56 22.74 0.11
CA GLY A 381 2.12 22.70 0.40
C GLY A 381 1.28 22.36 -0.84
N PHE A 382 0.04 21.92 -0.64
CA PHE A 382 -0.92 21.71 -1.72
C PHE A 382 -1.07 22.95 -2.61
N LEU A 383 -0.93 22.75 -3.93
CA LEU A 383 -0.87 23.81 -4.96
C LEU A 383 0.20 24.90 -4.69
N GLY A 384 1.19 24.58 -3.87
CA GLY A 384 2.26 25.46 -3.42
C GLY A 384 3.56 25.29 -4.20
N SER A 385 4.68 25.47 -3.49
CA SER A 385 6.04 25.65 -4.04
C SER A 385 6.56 24.53 -4.94
N LEU A 386 6.12 23.28 -4.74
CA LEU A 386 6.57 22.12 -5.53
C LEU A 386 5.51 21.59 -6.52
N SER A 387 4.32 22.22 -6.57
CA SER A 387 3.16 21.71 -7.30
C SER A 387 3.37 21.56 -8.81
N SER A 388 4.33 22.27 -9.42
CA SER A 388 4.66 22.12 -10.84
C SER A 388 5.52 20.89 -11.18
N LEU A 389 5.87 20.04 -10.19
CA LEU A 389 6.74 18.88 -10.37
C LEU A 389 5.99 17.58 -10.06
N PRO A 390 5.98 16.60 -10.98
CA PRO A 390 5.35 15.30 -10.70
C PRO A 390 6.14 14.53 -9.64
N ALA A 391 5.46 13.66 -8.90
CA ALA A 391 6.03 12.86 -7.81
C ALA A 391 7.33 12.13 -8.23
N THR A 392 7.38 11.61 -9.46
CA THR A 392 8.53 10.90 -10.03
C THR A 392 9.77 11.78 -10.21
N LYS A 393 9.59 13.10 -10.46
CA LYS A 393 10.70 14.07 -10.50
C LYS A 393 11.19 14.43 -9.09
N LEU A 394 10.30 14.56 -8.11
CA LEU A 394 10.68 14.74 -6.71
C LEU A 394 11.47 13.54 -6.20
N GLY A 395 11.00 12.31 -6.48
CA GLY A 395 11.71 11.06 -6.21
C GLY A 395 13.09 11.00 -6.86
N SER A 396 13.20 11.42 -8.13
CA SER A 396 14.49 11.51 -8.83
C SER A 396 15.52 12.37 -8.09
N VAL A 397 15.10 13.55 -7.59
CA VAL A 397 15.98 14.48 -6.87
C VAL A 397 16.41 13.89 -5.53
N ALA A 398 15.49 13.29 -4.77
CA ALA A 398 15.81 12.64 -3.50
C ALA A 398 16.78 11.46 -3.67
N ILE A 399 16.55 10.59 -4.66
CA ILE A 399 17.40 9.42 -4.93
C ILE A 399 18.82 9.84 -5.34
N ALA A 400 18.94 10.77 -6.30
CA ALA A 400 20.24 11.26 -6.76
C ALA A 400 21.05 11.92 -5.63
N ALA A 401 20.38 12.69 -4.77
CA ALA A 401 21.01 13.31 -3.61
C ALA A 401 21.44 12.29 -2.54
N ALA A 402 20.64 11.26 -2.29
CA ALA A 402 20.97 10.20 -1.33
C ALA A 402 22.18 9.36 -1.79
N LEU A 403 22.24 8.98 -3.07
CA LEU A 403 23.40 8.29 -3.68
C LEU A 403 24.66 9.15 -3.64
N LYS A 404 24.56 10.43 -4.02
CA LYS A 404 25.67 11.39 -3.95
C LYS A 404 26.20 11.58 -2.52
N ARG A 405 25.31 11.59 -1.51
CA ARG A 405 25.68 11.67 -0.10
C ARG A 405 26.27 10.36 0.45
N ALA A 406 25.86 9.21 -0.08
CA ALA A 406 26.42 7.91 0.25
C ALA A 406 27.82 7.68 -0.36
N ASN A 407 28.20 8.46 -1.38
CA ASN A 407 29.33 8.16 -2.27
C ASN A 407 29.19 6.77 -2.93
N VAL A 408 27.97 6.43 -3.36
CA VAL A 408 27.64 5.19 -4.06
C VAL A 408 27.35 5.51 -5.53
N ASP A 409 28.07 4.86 -6.44
CA ASP A 409 27.83 4.97 -7.88
C ASP A 409 26.45 4.38 -8.25
N PRO A 410 25.62 5.06 -9.06
CA PRO A 410 24.30 4.56 -9.45
C PRO A 410 24.32 3.19 -10.13
N SER A 411 25.42 2.77 -10.75
CA SER A 411 25.58 1.44 -11.38
C SER A 411 25.77 0.30 -10.40
N LEU A 412 26.04 0.59 -9.12
CA LEU A 412 26.13 -0.42 -8.05
C LEU A 412 24.76 -0.78 -7.45
N VAL A 413 23.71 0.03 -7.70
CA VAL A 413 22.36 -0.22 -7.20
C VAL A 413 21.75 -1.42 -7.94
N GLN A 414 21.20 -2.39 -7.20
CA GLN A 414 20.62 -3.61 -7.78
C GLN A 414 19.08 -3.56 -7.82
N GLU A 415 18.46 -2.90 -6.84
CA GLU A 415 17.02 -2.68 -6.77
C GLU A 415 16.67 -1.27 -6.24
N VAL A 416 15.53 -0.74 -6.68
CA VAL A 416 14.88 0.46 -6.15
C VAL A 416 13.47 0.12 -5.71
N VAL A 417 13.17 0.26 -4.42
CA VAL A 417 11.82 0.05 -3.87
C VAL A 417 11.29 1.40 -3.39
N PHE A 418 10.20 1.90 -3.98
CA PHE A 418 9.75 3.28 -3.70
C PHE A 418 8.24 3.38 -3.46
N GLY A 419 7.88 3.98 -2.32
CA GLY A 419 6.51 4.23 -1.91
C GLY A 419 5.84 5.33 -2.73
N ASN A 420 4.61 5.09 -3.19
CA ASN A 420 3.75 6.08 -3.83
C ASN A 420 2.29 5.62 -3.75
N VAL A 421 1.36 6.52 -3.39
CA VAL A 421 -0.06 6.20 -3.21
C VAL A 421 -0.88 6.69 -4.40
N LEU A 422 -0.81 7.97 -4.71
CA LEU A 422 -1.64 8.67 -5.69
C LEU A 422 -1.01 8.54 -7.08
N SER A 423 -0.99 7.30 -7.56
CA SER A 423 -0.26 6.87 -8.76
C SER A 423 -0.97 7.14 -10.09
N ALA A 424 -2.23 7.59 -10.05
CA ALA A 424 -2.99 7.93 -11.25
C ALA A 424 -2.34 9.08 -12.03
N ASN A 425 -2.35 8.97 -13.37
CA ASN A 425 -1.71 9.91 -14.31
C ASN A 425 -0.17 10.09 -14.16
N LEU A 426 0.50 9.44 -13.19
CA LEU A 426 1.97 9.40 -13.16
C LEU A 426 2.60 8.57 -14.29
N GLY A 427 1.81 7.75 -14.99
CA GLY A 427 2.28 6.84 -16.03
C GLY A 427 2.82 5.51 -15.49
N GLN A 428 3.47 4.73 -16.34
CA GLN A 428 3.92 3.37 -15.99
C GLN A 428 5.06 3.39 -14.96
N ALA A 429 4.98 2.50 -13.97
CA ALA A 429 5.99 2.20 -12.96
C ALA A 429 6.68 3.46 -12.34
N PRO A 430 5.99 4.24 -11.49
CA PRO A 430 6.53 5.48 -10.92
C PRO A 430 7.94 5.34 -10.30
N ALA A 431 8.21 4.29 -9.52
CA ALA A 431 9.54 4.04 -8.94
C ALA A 431 10.65 3.90 -10.00
N ARG A 432 10.33 3.31 -11.16
CA ARG A 432 11.27 3.16 -12.29
C ARG A 432 11.56 4.50 -12.96
N GLN A 433 10.56 5.38 -13.07
CA GLN A 433 10.78 6.75 -13.57
C GLN A 433 11.70 7.54 -12.64
N ALA A 434 11.47 7.44 -11.32
CA ALA A 434 12.30 8.09 -10.31
C ALA A 434 13.76 7.57 -10.32
N ALA A 435 13.95 6.25 -10.49
CA ALA A 435 15.27 5.64 -10.62
C ALA A 435 16.02 6.13 -11.87
N LEU A 436 15.40 6.05 -13.05
CA LEU A 436 15.99 6.51 -14.30
C LEU A 436 16.28 8.03 -14.29
N GLY A 437 15.35 8.83 -13.74
CA GLY A 437 15.51 10.28 -13.58
C GLY A 437 16.58 10.68 -12.56
N ALA A 438 17.02 9.76 -11.70
CA ALA A 438 18.16 9.92 -10.80
C ALA A 438 19.50 9.43 -11.41
N GLY A 439 19.50 8.91 -12.64
CA GLY A 439 20.70 8.37 -13.31
C GLY A 439 21.03 6.92 -12.98
N ILE A 440 20.12 6.17 -12.36
CA ILE A 440 20.29 4.72 -12.13
C ILE A 440 20.13 3.97 -13.47
N PRO A 441 21.00 3.00 -13.81
CA PRO A 441 20.93 2.30 -15.10
C PRO A 441 19.63 1.54 -15.37
N ASN A 442 19.36 1.32 -16.66
CA ASN A 442 18.16 0.61 -17.12
C ASN A 442 18.13 -0.90 -16.78
N SER A 443 19.25 -1.48 -16.31
CA SER A 443 19.31 -2.85 -15.79
C SER A 443 18.70 -3.04 -14.41
N VAL A 444 18.52 -1.96 -13.64
CA VAL A 444 18.18 -2.03 -12.21
C VAL A 444 16.69 -2.29 -11.98
N ILE A 445 16.36 -3.23 -11.08
CA ILE A 445 14.97 -3.59 -10.77
C ILE A 445 14.28 -2.44 -10.02
N CYS A 446 12.99 -2.19 -10.30
CA CYS A 446 12.27 -1.06 -9.71
C CYS A 446 10.82 -1.44 -9.34
N THR A 447 10.50 -1.34 -8.06
CA THR A 447 9.20 -1.75 -7.49
C THR A 447 8.51 -0.54 -6.85
N THR A 448 7.27 -0.24 -7.29
CA THR A 448 6.44 0.79 -6.64
C THR A 448 5.59 0.13 -5.56
N VAL A 449 5.54 0.71 -4.36
CA VAL A 449 4.83 0.14 -3.19
C VAL A 449 3.71 1.08 -2.76
N ASN A 450 2.51 0.54 -2.53
CA ASN A 450 1.43 1.26 -1.86
C ASN A 450 1.00 0.51 -0.58
N LYS A 451 1.12 1.21 0.55
CA LYS A 451 0.53 0.90 1.87
C LYS A 451 0.06 2.23 2.49
N VAL A 452 -0.62 3.05 1.68
CA VAL A 452 -1.05 4.44 1.96
C VAL A 452 0.09 5.25 2.61
N CYS A 453 -0.15 5.95 3.72
CA CYS A 453 0.83 6.75 4.46
C CYS A 453 2.12 5.99 4.87
N ALA A 454 2.06 4.66 5.00
CA ALA A 454 3.20 3.83 5.40
C ALA A 454 4.07 3.35 4.22
N SER A 455 3.70 3.65 2.96
CA SER A 455 4.37 3.13 1.75
C SER A 455 5.89 3.31 1.77
N GLY A 456 6.38 4.51 2.09
CA GLY A 456 7.80 4.82 2.12
C GLY A 456 8.58 4.08 3.21
N MET A 457 7.94 3.77 4.34
CA MET A 457 8.56 2.91 5.37
C MET A 457 8.54 1.45 4.94
N LYS A 458 7.42 0.98 4.37
CA LYS A 458 7.31 -0.40 3.92
C LYS A 458 8.30 -0.73 2.80
N ALA A 459 8.60 0.24 1.94
CA ALA A 459 9.68 0.15 0.96
C ALA A 459 11.06 -0.08 1.60
N VAL A 460 11.38 0.65 2.69
CA VAL A 460 12.63 0.45 3.48
C VAL A 460 12.67 -0.94 4.11
N MET A 461 11.54 -1.47 4.62
CA MET A 461 11.47 -2.84 5.14
C MET A 461 11.73 -3.90 4.05
N ILE A 462 11.14 -3.74 2.87
CA ILE A 462 11.32 -4.68 1.74
C ILE A 462 12.79 -4.68 1.28
N ALA A 463 13.41 -3.49 1.18
CA ALA A 463 14.83 -3.35 0.87
C ALA A 463 15.74 -4.00 1.93
N ALA A 464 15.45 -3.79 3.22
CA ALA A 464 16.16 -4.44 4.32
C ALA A 464 16.05 -5.98 4.24
N GLN A 465 14.85 -6.50 3.98
CA GLN A 465 14.59 -7.93 3.80
C GLN A 465 15.36 -8.51 2.60
N SER A 466 15.39 -7.80 1.48
CA SER A 466 16.15 -8.16 0.27
C SER A 466 17.66 -8.30 0.56
N ILE A 467 18.21 -7.44 1.43
CA ILE A 467 19.61 -7.46 1.87
C ILE A 467 19.88 -8.59 2.89
N GLN A 468 19.01 -8.76 3.89
CA GLN A 468 19.12 -9.80 4.91
C GLN A 468 19.03 -11.22 4.33
N LEU A 469 18.19 -11.40 3.30
CA LEU A 469 18.06 -12.66 2.55
C LEU A 469 19.23 -12.93 1.59
N GLY A 470 20.15 -11.97 1.40
CA GLY A 470 21.28 -12.09 0.48
C GLY A 470 20.88 -12.05 -1.00
N ILE A 471 19.74 -11.42 -1.33
CA ILE A 471 19.26 -11.24 -2.71
C ILE A 471 19.96 -10.05 -3.36
N ASN A 472 20.15 -8.97 -2.59
CA ASN A 472 20.84 -7.74 -2.99
C ASN A 472 21.85 -7.29 -1.93
N ASP A 473 22.81 -6.46 -2.33
CA ASP A 473 23.82 -5.84 -1.47
C ASP A 473 23.79 -4.30 -1.49
N VAL A 474 23.13 -3.69 -2.49
CA VAL A 474 22.87 -2.24 -2.59
C VAL A 474 21.45 -2.01 -3.10
N VAL A 475 20.61 -1.39 -2.27
CA VAL A 475 19.19 -1.11 -2.58
C VAL A 475 18.86 0.34 -2.21
N VAL A 476 18.21 1.06 -3.11
CA VAL A 476 17.62 2.37 -2.79
C VAL A 476 16.19 2.17 -2.33
N ALA A 477 15.83 2.76 -1.17
CA ALA A 477 14.48 2.69 -0.64
C ALA A 477 13.96 4.08 -0.23
N GLY A 478 12.64 4.24 -0.20
CA GLY A 478 12.03 5.51 0.22
C GLY A 478 10.63 5.68 -0.34
N GLY A 479 10.21 6.91 -0.60
CA GLY A 479 8.94 7.19 -1.26
C GLY A 479 8.77 8.63 -1.73
N MET A 480 7.71 8.87 -2.48
CA MET A 480 7.34 10.14 -3.09
C MET A 480 5.82 10.28 -3.19
N GLU A 481 5.34 11.51 -3.06
CA GLU A 481 3.97 11.87 -3.41
C GLU A 481 3.97 13.26 -4.08
N SER A 482 3.01 13.50 -4.95
CA SER A 482 2.61 14.86 -5.30
C SER A 482 1.09 14.93 -5.29
N MET A 483 0.55 15.29 -4.13
CA MET A 483 -0.89 15.38 -3.94
C MET A 483 -1.49 16.49 -4.82
N SER A 484 -0.73 17.56 -5.10
CA SER A 484 -1.11 18.66 -6.00
C SER A 484 -1.35 18.22 -7.45
N ASN A 485 -0.72 17.13 -7.91
CA ASN A 485 -0.85 16.61 -9.28
C ASN A 485 -1.84 15.43 -9.39
N THR A 486 -2.58 15.13 -8.33
CA THR A 486 -3.59 14.05 -8.36
C THR A 486 -4.76 14.48 -9.24
N PRO A 487 -5.11 13.74 -10.30
CA PRO A 487 -6.21 14.11 -11.18
C PRO A 487 -7.57 13.73 -10.58
N LYS A 488 -8.65 14.31 -11.13
CA LYS A 488 -10.01 13.81 -10.92
C LYS A 488 -10.33 12.69 -11.92
N TYR A 489 -11.20 11.76 -11.53
CA TYR A 489 -11.57 10.59 -12.31
C TYR A 489 -13.02 10.70 -12.82
N LEU A 490 -13.24 10.32 -14.08
CA LEU A 490 -14.56 10.05 -14.64
C LEU A 490 -14.71 8.54 -14.83
N ALA A 491 -15.13 7.84 -13.77
CA ALA A 491 -14.98 6.38 -13.67
C ALA A 491 -15.70 5.61 -14.80
N GLU A 492 -16.91 6.04 -15.15
CA GLU A 492 -17.78 5.34 -16.10
C GLU A 492 -17.55 5.73 -17.58
N ALA A 493 -16.58 6.62 -17.86
CA ALA A 493 -16.28 7.14 -19.20
C ALA A 493 -16.07 6.06 -20.29
N ARG A 494 -15.61 4.85 -19.90
CA ARG A 494 -15.41 3.72 -20.84
C ARG A 494 -16.71 3.03 -21.26
N LYS A 495 -17.77 3.12 -20.46
CA LYS A 495 -19.12 2.63 -20.80
C LYS A 495 -19.96 3.73 -21.46
N GLY A 496 -19.64 4.98 -21.13
CA GLY A 496 -20.35 6.18 -21.56
C GLY A 496 -21.61 6.42 -20.75
N SER A 497 -21.90 7.70 -20.48
CA SER A 497 -23.15 8.10 -19.83
C SER A 497 -24.27 8.20 -20.85
N ARG A 498 -25.42 7.58 -20.56
CA ARG A 498 -26.59 7.56 -21.48
C ARG A 498 -27.62 8.62 -21.15
N PHE A 499 -27.84 8.87 -19.87
CA PHE A 499 -28.81 9.82 -19.33
C PHE A 499 -28.53 10.01 -17.82
N GLY A 500 -28.74 11.22 -17.30
CA GLY A 500 -28.39 11.59 -15.92
C GLY A 500 -27.06 12.34 -15.81
N ASN A 501 -26.66 12.64 -14.58
CA ASN A 501 -25.42 13.37 -14.28
C ASN A 501 -24.25 12.41 -14.08
N ASP A 502 -23.09 12.75 -14.66
CA ASP A 502 -21.80 12.11 -14.36
C ASP A 502 -21.15 12.74 -13.11
N SER A 503 -20.34 11.96 -12.38
CA SER A 503 -19.54 12.45 -11.26
C SER A 503 -18.04 12.51 -11.59
N LEU A 504 -17.40 13.61 -11.18
CA LEU A 504 -15.94 13.75 -11.19
C LEU A 504 -15.39 13.45 -9.80
N VAL A 505 -14.94 12.21 -9.62
CA VAL A 505 -14.39 11.72 -8.35
C VAL A 505 -13.02 12.35 -8.10
N ASP A 506 -12.79 12.91 -6.92
CA ASP A 506 -11.47 13.40 -6.55
C ASP A 506 -10.54 12.24 -6.20
N GLY A 507 -9.42 12.09 -6.94
CA GLY A 507 -8.50 10.96 -6.77
C GLY A 507 -7.73 10.97 -5.44
N MET A 508 -7.46 12.16 -4.88
CA MET A 508 -6.76 12.29 -3.60
C MET A 508 -7.65 11.88 -2.45
N LEU A 509 -8.94 12.25 -2.50
CA LEU A 509 -9.93 11.67 -1.59
C LEU A 509 -10.04 10.16 -1.80
N LYS A 510 -10.31 9.72 -3.04
CA LYS A 510 -10.71 8.33 -3.33
C LYS A 510 -9.65 7.28 -3.01
N ASP A 511 -8.39 7.54 -3.34
CA ASP A 511 -7.30 6.56 -3.21
C ASP A 511 -6.34 6.84 -2.04
N GLY A 512 -6.51 8.00 -1.37
CA GLY A 512 -5.59 8.45 -0.30
C GLY A 512 -6.24 8.76 1.04
N LEU A 513 -7.44 9.36 1.07
CA LEU A 513 -8.00 10.01 2.27
C LEU A 513 -9.41 9.54 2.67
N TRP A 514 -9.93 8.47 2.06
CA TRP A 514 -11.26 7.89 2.34
C TRP A 514 -11.16 6.47 2.92
N ASP A 515 -11.92 6.18 3.97
CA ASP A 515 -12.11 4.83 4.48
C ASP A 515 -13.24 4.14 3.72
N VAL A 516 -12.90 3.10 2.96
CA VAL A 516 -13.84 2.40 2.07
C VAL A 516 -14.76 1.40 2.80
N TYR A 517 -14.65 1.26 4.13
CA TYR A 517 -15.43 0.34 4.93
C TYR A 517 -16.52 1.06 5.74
N ASN A 518 -16.20 2.24 6.25
CA ASN A 518 -17.08 3.12 7.02
C ASN A 518 -17.60 4.33 6.21
N ASP A 519 -17.26 4.40 4.92
CA ASP A 519 -17.61 5.45 3.94
C ASP A 519 -17.44 6.89 4.47
N CYS A 520 -16.24 7.19 4.98
CA CYS A 520 -15.93 8.51 5.55
C CYS A 520 -14.46 8.93 5.33
N GLY A 521 -14.18 10.23 5.44
CA GLY A 521 -12.81 10.74 5.36
C GLY A 521 -11.97 10.40 6.60
N MET A 522 -10.64 10.29 6.44
CA MET A 522 -9.70 9.97 7.54
C MET A 522 -9.84 10.86 8.79
N GLY A 523 -10.34 12.10 8.65
CA GLY A 523 -10.61 12.99 9.76
C GLY A 523 -11.77 12.57 10.66
N SER A 524 -12.80 11.88 10.12
CA SER A 524 -13.88 11.30 10.92
C SER A 524 -13.36 10.18 11.84
N CYS A 525 -12.41 9.37 11.35
CA CYS A 525 -11.68 8.39 12.16
C CYS A 525 -10.76 9.05 13.21
N ALA A 526 -10.26 10.26 12.94
CA ALA A 526 -9.50 11.05 13.91
C ALA A 526 -10.40 11.63 15.03
N GLU A 527 -11.60 12.09 14.71
CA GLU A 527 -12.62 12.47 15.70
C GLU A 527 -13.03 11.27 16.57
N LEU A 528 -13.24 10.09 15.97
CA LEU A 528 -13.51 8.85 16.69
C LEU A 528 -12.34 8.47 17.65
N CYS A 529 -11.10 8.75 17.25
CA CYS A 529 -9.92 8.61 18.11
C CYS A 529 -9.97 9.59 19.29
N ALA A 530 -10.32 10.85 19.03
CA ALA A 530 -10.43 11.90 20.06
C ALA A 530 -11.49 11.54 21.11
N GLU A 531 -12.65 11.04 20.69
CA GLU A 531 -13.72 10.57 21.55
C GLU A 531 -13.29 9.35 22.37
N LYS A 532 -12.79 8.28 21.72
CA LYS A 532 -12.39 7.02 22.37
C LYS A 532 -11.27 7.19 23.40
N PHE A 533 -10.36 8.14 23.18
CA PHE A 533 -9.23 8.40 24.08
C PHE A 533 -9.41 9.65 24.96
N GLN A 534 -10.54 10.35 24.87
CA GLN A 534 -10.87 11.56 25.62
C GLN A 534 -9.80 12.64 25.46
N ILE A 535 -9.47 12.97 24.21
CA ILE A 535 -8.46 13.97 23.83
C ILE A 535 -9.18 15.23 23.33
N THR A 536 -9.07 16.33 24.07
CA THR A 536 -9.85 17.54 23.79
C THR A 536 -9.33 18.34 22.59
N ARG A 537 -10.15 19.28 22.09
CA ARG A 537 -9.77 20.24 21.04
C ARG A 537 -8.52 21.04 21.43
N GLU A 538 -8.46 21.52 22.67
CA GLU A 538 -7.36 22.34 23.20
C GLU A 538 -6.07 21.53 23.27
N GLN A 539 -6.14 20.26 23.66
CA GLN A 539 -4.98 19.35 23.68
C GLN A 539 -4.41 19.11 22.29
N GLN A 540 -5.27 18.99 21.26
CA GLN A 540 -4.85 18.84 19.86
C GLN A 540 -4.22 20.13 19.33
N ASP A 541 -4.82 21.29 19.61
CA ASP A 541 -4.28 22.58 19.17
C ASP A 541 -2.96 22.92 19.87
N ASP A 542 -2.82 22.66 21.17
CA ASP A 542 -1.57 22.88 21.93
C ASP A 542 -0.46 21.87 21.56
N TYR A 543 -0.83 20.70 21.02
CA TYR A 543 0.13 19.79 20.40
C TYR A 543 0.56 20.30 19.02
N ALA A 544 -0.39 20.75 18.19
CA ALA A 544 -0.13 21.30 16.87
C ALA A 544 0.77 22.55 16.94
N VAL A 545 0.43 23.50 17.81
CA VAL A 545 1.25 24.69 18.11
C VAL A 545 2.68 24.29 18.46
N GLN A 546 2.88 23.31 19.34
CA GLN A 546 4.24 22.84 19.66
C GLN A 546 4.93 22.16 18.47
N SER A 547 4.22 21.39 17.65
CA SER A 547 4.81 20.79 16.44
C SER A 547 5.36 21.87 15.50
N PHE A 548 4.62 22.98 15.32
CA PHE A 548 5.10 24.14 14.57
C PHE A 548 6.27 24.87 15.24
N GLU A 549 6.18 25.18 16.54
CA GLU A 549 7.28 25.82 17.30
C GLU A 549 8.58 25.02 17.20
N ARG A 550 8.51 23.68 17.34
CA ARG A 550 9.66 22.77 17.19
C ARG A 550 10.18 22.72 15.76
N GLY A 551 9.29 22.72 14.76
CA GLY A 551 9.66 22.75 13.34
C GLY A 551 10.39 24.04 12.96
N ILE A 552 9.87 25.19 13.41
CA ILE A 552 10.49 26.51 13.22
C ILE A 552 11.87 26.54 13.90
N ALA A 553 11.96 26.18 15.18
CA ALA A 553 13.23 26.14 15.91
C ALA A 553 14.26 25.17 15.28
N ALA A 554 13.82 24.02 14.76
CA ALA A 554 14.68 23.08 14.05
C ALA A 554 15.16 23.65 12.70
N GLN A 555 14.31 24.37 11.97
CA GLN A 555 14.70 25.05 10.73
C GLN A 555 15.67 26.21 10.99
N GLU A 556 15.43 27.04 12.00
CA GLU A 556 16.30 28.16 12.39
C GLU A 556 17.66 27.69 12.92
N ALA A 557 17.69 26.60 13.69
CA ALA A 557 18.94 25.94 14.10
C ALA A 557 19.64 25.18 12.95
N GLY A 558 19.10 25.21 11.72
CA GLY A 558 19.64 24.52 10.56
C GLY A 558 19.59 22.98 10.66
N ALA A 559 18.80 22.41 11.57
CA ALA A 559 18.78 20.98 11.85
C ALA A 559 18.39 20.13 10.63
N PHE A 560 17.60 20.67 9.70
CA PHE A 560 17.20 19.99 8.45
C PHE A 560 18.22 20.11 7.29
N THR A 561 19.29 20.93 7.43
CA THR A 561 20.25 21.21 6.34
C THR A 561 20.97 19.97 5.81
N TRP A 562 21.15 18.95 6.67
CA TRP A 562 21.81 17.71 6.31
C TRP A 562 20.91 16.73 5.53
N GLU A 563 19.58 16.86 5.67
CA GLU A 563 18.59 15.95 5.10
C GLU A 563 17.90 16.54 3.86
N ILE A 564 17.55 17.83 3.86
CA ILE A 564 16.96 18.50 2.70
C ILE A 564 17.97 18.57 1.54
N VAL A 565 17.55 18.24 0.33
CA VAL A 565 18.18 18.66 -0.93
C VAL A 565 17.29 19.74 -1.56
N PRO A 566 17.83 20.94 -1.86
CA PRO A 566 17.05 21.98 -2.54
C PRO A 566 16.54 21.52 -3.92
N VAL A 567 15.33 21.94 -4.26
CA VAL A 567 14.66 21.59 -5.52
C VAL A 567 14.58 22.83 -6.40
N GLU A 568 15.06 22.73 -7.64
CA GLU A 568 14.92 23.79 -8.64
C GLU A 568 13.55 23.66 -9.35
N VAL A 569 12.79 24.75 -9.32
CA VAL A 569 11.46 24.89 -9.92
C VAL A 569 11.55 25.90 -11.05
N SER A 570 11.05 25.56 -12.25
CA SER A 570 11.09 26.48 -13.39
C SER A 570 10.05 27.59 -13.23
N GLY A 571 10.47 28.85 -13.34
CA GLY A 571 9.54 29.99 -13.42
C GLY A 571 8.75 30.08 -14.74
N GLY A 572 9.02 29.19 -15.71
CA GLY A 572 8.45 29.23 -17.05
C GLY A 572 9.23 30.12 -18.02
N ARG A 573 8.70 30.29 -19.24
CA ARG A 573 9.41 30.95 -20.35
C ARG A 573 9.81 32.39 -20.01
N GLY A 574 11.11 32.65 -19.90
CA GLY A 574 11.67 33.99 -19.69
C GLY A 574 11.70 34.46 -18.23
N ARG A 575 11.33 33.62 -17.26
CA ARG A 575 11.49 33.89 -15.83
C ARG A 575 12.65 33.04 -15.27
N PRO A 576 13.39 33.51 -14.25
CA PRO A 576 14.38 32.69 -13.57
C PRO A 576 13.72 31.49 -12.88
N SER A 577 14.50 30.44 -12.64
CA SER A 577 14.09 29.36 -11.74
C SER A 577 14.10 29.80 -10.28
N THR A 578 13.23 29.18 -9.48
CA THR A 578 13.18 29.34 -8.03
C THR A 578 13.79 28.12 -7.38
N ILE A 579 14.69 28.32 -6.42
CA ILE A 579 15.20 27.23 -5.57
C ILE A 579 14.31 27.15 -4.34
N VAL A 580 13.71 26.00 -4.10
CA VAL A 580 12.95 25.68 -2.89
C VAL A 580 13.86 24.87 -1.96
N ASP A 581 14.21 25.42 -0.80
CA ASP A 581 15.21 24.85 0.14
C ASP A 581 14.65 24.60 1.56
N LYS A 582 13.37 24.91 1.80
CA LYS A 582 12.72 24.95 3.13
C LYS A 582 11.31 24.37 3.08
N ASP A 583 10.85 23.83 4.20
CA ASP A 583 9.53 23.22 4.33
C ASP A 583 8.45 24.32 4.42
N GLU A 584 7.49 24.31 3.50
CA GLU A 584 6.64 25.47 3.21
C GLU A 584 5.65 25.80 4.33
N GLY A 585 5.19 24.79 5.08
CA GLY A 585 4.19 24.96 6.15
C GLY A 585 4.68 25.85 7.30
N LEU A 586 5.95 25.76 7.66
CA LEU A 586 6.55 26.48 8.80
C LEU A 586 6.48 28.01 8.62
N GLY A 587 6.62 28.49 7.38
CA GLY A 587 6.59 29.92 7.06
C GLY A 587 5.20 30.57 7.10
N LYS A 588 4.14 29.79 7.33
CA LYS A 588 2.73 30.25 7.32
C LYS A 588 2.05 30.11 8.69
N PHE A 589 2.80 29.79 9.75
CA PHE A 589 2.26 29.48 11.06
C PHE A 589 1.70 30.71 11.80
N ASP A 590 0.49 30.56 12.35
CA ASP A 590 -0.14 31.52 13.28
C ASP A 590 -0.93 30.74 14.34
N ALA A 591 -0.40 30.69 15.57
CA ALA A 591 -1.01 30.02 16.71
C ALA A 591 -2.35 30.65 17.16
N ALA A 592 -2.56 31.94 16.92
CA ALA A 592 -3.78 32.67 17.27
C ALA A 592 -4.88 32.49 16.23
N LYS A 593 -4.52 32.22 14.97
CA LYS A 593 -5.44 31.74 13.93
C LYS A 593 -5.78 30.26 14.10
N LEU A 594 -4.79 29.41 14.37
CA LEU A 594 -4.96 27.95 14.58
C LEU A 594 -6.05 27.66 15.61
N ARG A 595 -5.95 28.26 16.81
CA ARG A 595 -6.93 28.10 17.89
C ARG A 595 -8.34 28.64 17.59
N LYS A 596 -8.53 29.37 16.49
CA LYS A 596 -9.82 29.92 16.04
C LYS A 596 -10.45 29.16 14.87
N LEU A 597 -9.76 28.15 14.33
CA LEU A 597 -10.31 27.35 13.22
C LEU A 597 -11.55 26.57 13.68
N ARG A 598 -12.54 26.51 12.78
CA ARG A 598 -13.72 25.64 12.94
C ARG A 598 -13.31 24.16 12.78
N PRO A 599 -14.02 23.22 13.43
CA PRO A 599 -13.87 21.79 13.15
C PRO A 599 -14.11 21.48 11.67
N SER A 600 -13.42 20.48 11.14
CA SER A 600 -13.42 20.16 9.70
C SER A 600 -14.17 18.88 9.34
N PHE A 601 -14.59 18.07 10.32
CA PHE A 601 -15.18 16.73 10.08
C PHE A 601 -16.47 16.45 10.86
N LYS A 602 -16.88 17.33 11.78
CA LYS A 602 -18.16 17.30 12.52
C LYS A 602 -18.65 18.72 12.76
N ASP A 603 -19.86 19.07 12.33
CA ASP A 603 -20.42 20.43 12.46
C ASP A 603 -20.52 20.91 13.93
N ASN A 604 -20.92 20.01 14.83
CA ASN A 604 -21.03 20.28 16.27
C ASN A 604 -20.14 19.31 17.05
N GLY A 605 -19.46 19.81 18.08
CA GLY A 605 -18.61 19.01 18.98
C GLY A 605 -17.30 18.49 18.39
N GLY A 606 -17.00 18.76 17.12
CA GLY A 606 -15.75 18.35 16.48
C GLY A 606 -14.50 18.97 17.11
N THR A 607 -13.41 18.21 17.10
CA THR A 607 -12.12 18.55 17.69
C THR A 607 -11.00 18.69 16.66
N VAL A 608 -11.16 18.08 15.47
CA VAL A 608 -10.16 18.05 14.42
C VAL A 608 -10.36 19.24 13.46
N THR A 609 -9.28 19.97 13.18
CA THR A 609 -9.27 21.13 12.29
C THR A 609 -8.15 21.05 11.27
N ALA A 610 -8.25 21.83 10.18
CA ALA A 610 -7.16 22.02 9.22
C ALA A 610 -5.83 22.55 9.83
N GLY A 611 -5.81 23.02 11.08
CA GLY A 611 -4.60 23.46 11.78
C GLY A 611 -4.02 22.45 12.78
N ASN A 612 -4.78 21.41 13.16
CA ASN A 612 -4.31 20.30 14.00
C ASN A 612 -4.28 18.95 13.25
N ALA A 613 -4.81 18.90 12.03
CA ALA A 613 -4.55 17.89 11.02
C ALA A 613 -3.20 18.10 10.31
N SER A 614 -2.69 17.06 9.65
CA SER A 614 -1.58 17.23 8.70
C SER A 614 -2.01 17.92 7.41
N SER A 615 -1.10 18.67 6.81
CA SER A 615 -1.34 19.38 5.54
C SER A 615 -1.07 18.49 4.33
N ILE A 616 -2.00 18.53 3.37
CA ILE A 616 -1.84 17.97 2.01
C ILE A 616 -0.57 18.58 1.40
N SER A 617 0.34 17.73 0.92
CA SER A 617 1.71 18.14 0.59
C SER A 617 2.32 17.37 -0.59
N ASP A 618 3.30 17.98 -1.24
CA ASP A 618 4.18 17.38 -2.24
C ASP A 618 5.57 17.13 -1.65
N GLY A 619 6.20 15.98 -1.96
CA GLY A 619 7.58 15.72 -1.52
C GLY A 619 8.06 14.28 -1.71
N ALA A 620 9.38 14.09 -1.58
CA ALA A 620 10.02 12.77 -1.66
C ALA A 620 11.17 12.60 -0.65
N ALA A 621 11.44 11.36 -0.26
CA ALA A 621 12.48 10.96 0.69
C ALA A 621 13.12 9.64 0.25
N ALA A 622 14.45 9.56 0.27
CA ALA A 622 15.24 8.41 -0.17
C ALA A 622 16.38 8.08 0.80
N LEU A 623 16.64 6.78 0.95
CA LEU A 623 17.68 6.18 1.76
C LEU A 623 18.45 5.17 0.89
N VAL A 624 19.78 5.12 1.03
CA VAL A 624 20.64 4.12 0.40
C VAL A 624 20.99 3.08 1.45
N LEU A 625 20.49 1.85 1.23
CA LEU A 625 20.73 0.70 2.08
C LEU A 625 21.77 -0.20 1.43
N VAL A 626 22.69 -0.74 2.22
CA VAL A 626 23.71 -1.70 1.79
C VAL A 626 23.87 -2.84 2.79
N SER A 627 24.37 -3.99 2.35
CA SER A 627 24.84 -5.03 3.27
C SER A 627 26.10 -4.56 4.00
N GLY A 628 26.29 -5.02 5.24
CA GLY A 628 27.48 -4.70 6.03
C GLY A 628 28.79 -5.12 5.34
N GLU A 629 28.77 -6.27 4.66
CA GLU A 629 29.84 -6.75 3.79
C GLU A 629 30.16 -5.74 2.68
N LYS A 630 29.12 -5.20 2.02
CA LYS A 630 29.29 -4.24 0.92
C LYS A 630 29.73 -2.85 1.40
N ALA A 631 29.25 -2.42 2.56
CA ALA A 631 29.73 -1.18 3.20
C ALA A 631 31.25 -1.23 3.46
N LEU A 632 31.73 -2.35 4.00
CA LEU A 632 33.16 -2.58 4.24
C LEU A 632 33.95 -2.71 2.93
N GLN A 633 33.47 -3.48 1.96
CA GLN A 633 34.13 -3.65 0.65
C GLN A 633 34.32 -2.33 -0.11
N LEU A 634 33.33 -1.43 -0.04
CA LEU A 634 33.33 -0.15 -0.74
C LEU A 634 33.89 1.01 0.12
N GLY A 635 34.27 0.77 1.37
CA GLY A 635 34.77 1.81 2.29
C GLY A 635 33.74 2.88 2.66
N LEU A 636 32.45 2.55 2.63
CA LEU A 636 31.36 3.50 2.83
C LEU A 636 31.21 3.92 4.29
N LYS A 637 30.89 5.19 4.51
CA LYS A 637 30.52 5.68 5.84
C LYS A 637 29.09 5.23 6.17
N VAL A 638 28.96 4.22 7.02
CA VAL A 638 27.67 3.88 7.64
C VAL A 638 27.23 5.04 8.54
N LEU A 639 25.96 5.45 8.39
CA LEU A 639 25.30 6.46 9.22
C LEU A 639 24.49 5.80 10.34
N ALA A 640 23.80 4.71 10.00
CA ALA A 640 22.93 3.96 10.90
C ALA A 640 22.74 2.52 10.44
N LYS A 641 22.14 1.70 11.30
CA LYS A 641 21.78 0.30 11.06
C LYS A 641 20.27 0.10 11.29
N VAL A 642 19.59 -0.65 10.44
CA VAL A 642 18.22 -1.11 10.70
C VAL A 642 18.30 -2.30 11.65
N LYS A 643 17.65 -2.21 12.83
CA LYS A 643 17.75 -3.25 13.88
C LYS A 643 16.55 -4.19 13.90
N GLY A 644 15.36 -3.68 13.62
CA GLY A 644 14.13 -4.45 13.54
C GLY A 644 12.98 -3.63 12.98
N TYR A 645 11.89 -4.29 12.62
CA TYR A 645 10.70 -3.67 12.01
C TYR A 645 9.42 -4.41 12.37
N GLY A 646 8.28 -3.72 12.31
CA GLY A 646 6.98 -4.28 12.64
C GLY A 646 5.86 -3.67 11.80
N ASP A 647 5.13 -4.51 11.07
CA ASP A 647 3.80 -4.18 10.56
C ASP A 647 2.73 -4.68 11.53
N ALA A 648 1.69 -3.88 11.74
CA ALA A 648 0.48 -4.25 12.47
C ALA A 648 -0.77 -3.74 11.75
N ALA A 649 -1.93 -4.28 12.13
CA ALA A 649 -3.24 -3.78 11.71
C ALA A 649 -4.29 -4.12 12.77
N GLN A 650 -5.35 -3.32 12.81
CA GLN A 650 -6.58 -3.52 13.58
C GLN A 650 -7.77 -3.03 12.74
N GLU A 651 -8.90 -2.68 13.33
CA GLU A 651 -10.09 -2.22 12.61
C GLU A 651 -9.81 -0.93 11.79
N PRO A 652 -10.42 -0.75 10.59
CA PRO A 652 -10.08 0.32 9.66
C PRO A 652 -10.13 1.73 10.26
N GLU A 653 -11.23 2.05 10.94
CA GLU A 653 -11.49 3.33 11.60
C GLU A 653 -10.57 3.60 12.79
N PHE A 654 -9.93 2.56 13.35
CA PHE A 654 -8.92 2.68 14.40
C PHE A 654 -7.48 2.65 13.88
N PHE A 655 -7.23 2.87 12.58
CA PHE A 655 -5.85 3.01 12.05
C PHE A 655 -5.01 4.02 12.84
N THR A 656 -5.67 5.05 13.39
CA THR A 656 -5.11 6.10 14.24
C THR A 656 -4.29 5.58 15.42
N THR A 657 -4.58 4.40 15.99
CA THR A 657 -3.80 3.79 17.08
C THR A 657 -3.11 2.47 16.74
N ALA A 658 -3.13 2.06 15.47
CA ALA A 658 -2.33 0.92 15.00
C ALA A 658 -0.80 1.08 15.24
N PRO A 659 -0.19 2.29 15.32
CA PRO A 659 1.21 2.43 15.72
C PRO A 659 1.51 1.90 17.13
N ALA A 660 0.54 1.92 18.05
CA ALA A 660 0.69 1.33 19.39
C ALA A 660 0.84 -0.21 19.35
N LEU A 661 0.45 -0.86 18.24
CA LEU A 661 0.73 -2.28 17.99
C LEU A 661 2.04 -2.48 17.20
N ALA A 662 2.32 -1.62 16.23
CA ALA A 662 3.50 -1.73 15.38
C ALA A 662 4.81 -1.40 16.11
N ILE A 663 4.83 -0.36 16.94
CA ILE A 663 6.03 0.12 17.64
C ILE A 663 6.59 -0.92 18.62
N PRO A 664 5.82 -1.52 19.55
CA PRO A 664 6.32 -2.58 20.43
C PRO A 664 6.81 -3.80 19.66
N LYS A 665 6.12 -4.15 18.56
CA LYS A 665 6.52 -5.27 17.68
C LYS A 665 7.88 -5.02 17.01
N ALA A 666 8.13 -3.80 16.52
CA ALA A 666 9.41 -3.43 15.93
C ALA A 666 10.55 -3.39 16.98
N ILE A 667 10.26 -2.92 18.20
CA ILE A 667 11.19 -2.90 19.34
C ILE A 667 11.58 -4.32 19.76
N ALA A 668 10.60 -5.24 19.85
CA ALA A 668 10.84 -6.64 20.17
C ALA A 668 11.59 -7.39 19.05
N ASP A 669 11.28 -7.11 17.77
CA ASP A 669 12.01 -7.64 16.60
C ASP A 669 13.48 -7.18 16.60
N ALA A 670 13.75 -5.95 17.05
CA ALA A 670 15.10 -5.42 17.24
C ALA A 670 15.85 -5.98 18.47
N GLY A 671 15.19 -6.78 19.31
CA GLY A 671 15.77 -7.31 20.56
C GLY A 671 16.05 -6.24 21.62
N LEU A 672 15.27 -5.16 21.65
CA LEU A 672 15.41 -4.05 22.59
C LEU A 672 14.20 -3.95 23.54
N GLU A 673 14.41 -3.27 24.67
CA GLU A 673 13.36 -2.78 25.56
C GLU A 673 12.96 -1.34 25.20
N SER A 674 11.69 -0.98 25.37
CA SER A 674 11.18 0.39 25.08
C SER A 674 11.88 1.51 25.87
N SER A 675 12.52 1.16 27.00
CA SER A 675 13.33 2.05 27.83
C SER A 675 14.66 2.45 27.17
N GLN A 676 15.17 1.63 26.23
CA GLN A 676 16.42 1.87 25.50
C GLN A 676 16.26 2.82 24.31
N VAL A 677 15.03 3.18 23.92
CA VAL A 677 14.76 4.10 22.81
C VAL A 677 14.92 5.54 23.28
N ASP A 678 15.81 6.30 22.64
CA ASP A 678 16.08 7.69 22.97
C ASP A 678 15.00 8.63 22.42
N TYR A 679 14.61 8.44 21.15
CA TYR A 679 13.67 9.31 20.44
C TYR A 679 12.71 8.53 19.54
N TYR A 680 11.52 9.09 19.35
CA TYR A 680 10.45 8.54 18.51
C TYR A 680 10.01 9.57 17.47
N GLU A 681 9.83 9.14 16.22
CA GLU A 681 9.04 9.88 15.23
C GLU A 681 7.72 9.14 15.02
N ILE A 682 6.62 9.66 15.55
CA ILE A 682 5.26 9.13 15.35
C ILE A 682 4.54 10.05 14.36
N ASN A 683 4.23 9.55 13.16
CA ASN A 683 3.70 10.39 12.09
C ASN A 683 2.35 11.03 12.45
N GLU A 684 2.36 12.35 12.58
CA GLU A 684 1.24 13.20 12.97
C GLU A 684 0.21 13.36 11.83
N ALA A 685 -0.42 12.28 11.37
CA ALA A 685 -1.51 12.39 10.39
C ALA A 685 -2.61 13.37 10.88
N PHE A 686 -2.83 13.36 12.20
CA PHE A 686 -3.52 14.38 12.99
C PHE A 686 -2.83 14.49 14.36
N ALA A 687 -2.97 15.61 15.07
CA ALA A 687 -2.42 15.79 16.42
C ALA A 687 -2.91 14.71 17.41
N VAL A 688 -4.19 14.33 17.31
CA VAL A 688 -4.79 13.23 18.10
C VAL A 688 -4.08 11.89 17.90
N VAL A 689 -3.55 11.60 16.70
CA VAL A 689 -2.81 10.34 16.43
C VAL A 689 -1.55 10.29 17.29
N ALA A 690 -0.77 11.36 17.32
CA ALA A 690 0.44 11.39 18.13
C ALA A 690 0.11 11.33 19.65
N LEU A 691 -0.88 12.11 20.10
CA LEU A 691 -1.34 12.12 21.49
C LEU A 691 -1.87 10.75 21.97
N ALA A 692 -2.69 10.08 21.16
CA ALA A 692 -3.26 8.78 21.51
C ALA A 692 -2.19 7.68 21.58
N ASN A 693 -1.27 7.62 20.61
CA ASN A 693 -0.17 6.65 20.64
C ASN A 693 0.84 6.95 21.76
N GLN A 694 1.11 8.22 22.06
CA GLN A 694 1.93 8.62 23.22
C GLN A 694 1.29 8.13 24.53
N LYS A 695 -0.03 8.33 24.70
CA LYS A 695 -0.82 7.88 25.86
C LYS A 695 -0.85 6.35 26.00
N LEU A 696 -1.02 5.62 24.89
CA LEU A 696 -1.06 4.15 24.88
C LEU A 696 0.31 3.50 25.16
N LEU A 697 1.40 4.09 24.65
CA LEU A 697 2.75 3.55 24.79
C LEU A 697 3.51 4.07 26.02
N GLY A 698 2.93 5.00 26.79
CA GLY A 698 3.57 5.59 27.97
C GLY A 698 4.81 6.45 27.66
N ILE A 699 4.93 6.96 26.43
CA ILE A 699 6.10 7.73 25.98
C ILE A 699 6.00 9.17 26.50
N THR A 700 7.13 9.79 26.87
CA THR A 700 7.16 11.19 27.32
C THR A 700 7.22 12.17 26.15
N ARG A 701 6.63 13.36 26.31
CA ARG A 701 6.45 14.38 25.25
C ARG A 701 7.78 14.89 24.70
N GLU A 702 8.86 14.75 25.47
CA GLU A 702 10.23 15.21 25.18
C GLU A 702 10.99 14.25 24.26
N LYS A 703 10.48 13.03 24.05
CA LYS A 703 11.07 12.01 23.15
C LYS A 703 10.38 11.92 21.79
N VAL A 704 9.12 12.34 21.67
CA VAL A 704 8.32 12.26 20.43
C VAL A 704 8.48 13.52 19.60
N ASN A 705 8.73 13.41 18.29
CA ASN A 705 8.65 14.48 17.27
C ASN A 705 9.35 15.78 17.69
N VAL A 706 10.60 15.66 18.14
CA VAL A 706 11.29 16.73 18.89
C VAL A 706 11.75 17.90 18.03
N ASN A 707 11.69 17.75 16.70
CA ASN A 707 11.93 18.78 15.69
C ASN A 707 10.64 19.14 14.91
N GLY A 708 9.46 18.83 15.46
CA GLY A 708 8.18 18.91 14.75
C GLY A 708 7.91 17.67 13.90
N GLY A 709 6.66 17.48 13.47
CA GLY A 709 6.22 16.34 12.69
C GLY A 709 5.27 16.72 11.55
N ALA A 710 4.40 15.81 11.14
CA ALA A 710 3.60 15.95 9.92
C ALA A 710 2.49 17.02 9.97
N VAL A 711 2.12 17.54 11.16
CA VAL A 711 1.21 18.70 11.28
C VAL A 711 1.91 19.99 10.81
N SER A 712 3.18 20.16 11.16
CA SER A 712 3.95 21.37 10.85
C SER A 712 4.80 21.29 9.58
N LEU A 713 5.36 20.09 9.31
CA LEU A 713 6.20 19.81 8.15
C LEU A 713 5.41 19.28 6.94
N GLY A 714 4.16 18.84 7.12
CA GLY A 714 3.31 18.30 6.04
C GLY A 714 3.40 16.78 5.84
N HIS A 715 2.43 16.24 5.09
CA HIS A 715 2.21 14.79 4.95
C HIS A 715 2.01 14.32 3.49
N PRO A 716 3.07 14.33 2.65
CA PRO A 716 3.03 13.64 1.35
C PRO A 716 2.95 12.13 1.59
N LEU A 717 1.79 11.51 1.31
CA LEU A 717 1.40 10.19 1.83
C LEU A 717 2.48 9.11 1.63
N GLY A 718 2.82 8.79 0.38
CA GLY A 718 3.78 7.72 0.05
C GLY A 718 5.22 8.01 0.46
N CYS A 719 5.57 9.28 0.66
CA CYS A 719 6.88 9.74 1.13
C CYS A 719 7.02 9.65 2.66
N SER A 720 5.97 9.93 3.41
CA SER A 720 6.07 10.31 4.83
C SER A 720 6.70 9.24 5.73
N GLY A 721 6.40 7.95 5.49
CA GLY A 721 7.04 6.85 6.20
C GLY A 721 8.57 6.77 6.03
N ALA A 722 9.12 7.28 4.92
CA ALA A 722 10.56 7.44 4.73
C ALA A 722 11.08 8.78 5.28
N ARG A 723 10.28 9.87 5.14
CA ARG A 723 10.59 11.21 5.69
C ARG A 723 10.86 11.14 7.19
N ILE A 724 10.00 10.47 7.97
CA ILE A 724 10.19 10.33 9.43
C ILE A 724 11.49 9.61 9.79
N LEU A 725 11.89 8.58 9.04
CA LEU A 725 13.14 7.86 9.32
C LEU A 725 14.38 8.72 9.06
N ILE A 726 14.34 9.59 8.05
CA ILE A 726 15.44 10.53 7.79
C ILE A 726 15.51 11.58 8.91
N THR A 727 14.39 12.23 9.26
CA THR A 727 14.36 13.24 10.34
C THR A 727 14.75 12.64 11.70
N LEU A 728 14.37 11.39 11.98
CA LEU A 728 14.80 10.64 13.18
C LEU A 728 16.32 10.46 13.26
N LEU A 729 16.99 10.13 12.15
CA LEU A 729 18.46 10.07 12.12
C LEU A 729 19.11 11.43 12.39
N GLY A 730 18.47 12.53 11.95
CA GLY A 730 18.89 13.89 12.24
C GLY A 730 18.76 14.23 13.73
N ILE A 731 17.64 13.83 14.35
CA ILE A 731 17.38 13.95 15.79
C ILE A 731 18.43 13.18 16.60
N LEU A 732 18.64 11.89 16.30
CA LEU A 732 19.63 11.04 16.99
C LEU A 732 21.03 11.66 16.92
N LYS A 733 21.47 12.03 15.71
CA LYS A 733 22.78 12.65 15.46
C LYS A 733 22.96 13.99 16.19
N ASN A 734 21.96 14.87 16.15
CA ASN A 734 22.06 16.22 16.71
C ASN A 734 21.85 16.25 18.24
N ARG A 735 21.32 15.18 18.84
CA ARG A 735 21.06 15.06 20.29
C ARG A 735 21.77 13.88 20.96
N ASN A 736 22.80 13.32 20.31
CA ASN A 736 23.61 12.19 20.80
C ASN A 736 22.81 10.93 21.21
N GLY A 737 21.66 10.70 20.60
CA GLY A 737 20.87 9.47 20.78
C GLY A 737 21.46 8.29 19.99
N LYS A 738 21.31 7.08 20.52
CA LYS A 738 21.80 5.83 19.93
C LYS A 738 20.68 5.04 19.24
N TYR A 739 19.51 4.93 19.86
CA TYR A 739 18.38 4.18 19.32
C TYR A 739 17.15 5.06 19.11
N GLY A 740 16.52 4.94 17.94
CA GLY A 740 15.27 5.64 17.63
C GLY A 740 14.26 4.73 16.94
N VAL A 741 12.97 5.04 17.09
CA VAL A 741 11.88 4.31 16.41
C VAL A 741 11.00 5.27 15.61
N GLY A 742 10.87 5.00 14.32
CA GLY A 742 9.86 5.63 13.47
C GLY A 742 8.59 4.78 13.45
N GLY A 743 7.41 5.40 13.53
CA GLY A 743 6.11 4.75 13.45
C GLY A 743 5.11 5.56 12.64
N VAL A 744 4.40 4.90 11.72
CA VAL A 744 3.44 5.54 10.81
C VAL A 744 2.18 4.66 10.68
N CYS A 745 1.02 5.25 10.96
CA CYS A 745 -0.29 4.66 10.67
C CYS A 745 -0.61 4.75 9.17
N ASN A 746 -1.56 3.97 8.67
CA ASN A 746 -2.07 4.04 7.30
C ASN A 746 -3.58 3.76 7.25
N GLY A 747 -4.32 4.49 6.41
CA GLY A 747 -5.75 4.24 6.18
C GLY A 747 -6.03 2.77 5.84
N GLY A 748 -7.20 2.27 6.23
CA GLY A 748 -7.50 0.82 6.23
C GLY A 748 -6.86 0.07 7.39
N GLY A 749 -6.79 0.67 8.58
CA GLY A 749 -6.51 -0.01 9.86
C GLY A 749 -5.05 -0.34 10.17
N GLY A 750 -4.10 0.02 9.30
CA GLY A 750 -2.72 -0.46 9.36
C GLY A 750 -1.73 0.48 10.06
N ALA A 751 -0.58 -0.06 10.41
CA ALA A 751 0.63 0.71 10.71
C ALA A 751 1.91 -0.06 10.33
N SER A 752 3.01 0.68 10.23
CA SER A 752 4.39 0.20 10.11
C SER A 752 5.28 0.96 11.11
N ALA A 753 6.25 0.27 11.71
CA ALA A 753 7.28 0.87 12.56
C ALA A 753 8.64 0.23 12.31
N LEU A 754 9.72 0.99 12.49
CA LEU A 754 11.10 0.56 12.19
C LEU A 754 12.10 1.18 13.18
N VAL A 755 13.02 0.35 13.67
CA VAL A 755 14.03 0.68 14.67
C VAL A 755 15.39 0.94 14.02
N LEU A 756 16.00 2.07 14.37
CA LEU A 756 17.30 2.51 13.89
C LEU A 756 18.31 2.62 15.04
N GLU A 757 19.52 2.10 14.80
CA GLU A 757 20.71 2.38 15.61
C GLU A 757 21.60 3.37 14.85
N LEU A 758 21.84 4.56 15.39
CA LEU A 758 22.86 5.48 14.86
C LEU A 758 24.25 4.88 15.12
N VAL A 759 25.20 4.94 14.18
CA VAL A 759 26.55 4.37 14.36
C VAL A 759 27.46 5.27 15.17
#